data_AF-A0A8S1EWT4-F1
#
_entry.id   AF-A0A8S1EWT4-F1
#
_cell.length_a   1.000
_cell.length_b   1.000
_cell.length_c   1.000
_cell.angle_alpha   90.00
_cell.angle_beta   90.00
_cell.angle_gamma   90.00
#
_symmetry.space_group_name_H-M   'P 1'
#
loop_
_entity.id
_entity.type
_entity.pdbx_description
1 polymer ?
#
loop_
_entity_poly.entity_id
_entity_poly.type
_entity_poly.pdbx_seq_one_letter_code
_entity_poly.pdbx_strand_id
1 'polypeptide(L)'
;MKIAIIGQSAFGVDVYKELRKNGHEIVVVFTIPDKNGREDLLAIEAAKDGVPVQKPARWRKKNPATGKFETLPEMLELYKSYGAELNVLPFCTQFIPLEITEAPPLKSIIYHPSILPKHRGASAINWTLIDGDEEAGLSIFWADDGLDTGPLLLQKKCKVEENDTLNSLYKRFLYPAGVAAMAEAVELIAAGKAPRIVQPEDGASYDPYITTKPELAQIDWKKTQRELHNFIRGNDKVPGAWAILNGEKVTFFGSKLWKPKKLPEDAVEVPVPEVPGGKVLVEDRGLLLPGSDGKWVIVDTIKIGTKTVPASKYGQGADQMQELVLTDDEKIVVDKLKKIWSGILKASVNNDTDFFESGASSADVTRLAEEIKFHTGAELEATQVYMAPTLGENINVVIRKLRGEDQISIDYDPIVLNVNNMELKFPHEMFIDGKFVNSSSGKTFQTINPATEKPICSLPLASVDDVNRAVRAAKKAFERGEWRQMSARERGKRLYKLADLMEQHKEELATLESIDAGAVYTLALKTHVGMSIDVWRYFAGWCDKIQGKTIPISNARPNKNLCLTLREPVGVVGLITPWNYPLMMLSWKMAACLAAGNTVVHKPAQVTPLTALKFAELSVLAGIPPGVINIVTGSGSLVGNALTGHPDVRKIGFTGSTEIGATVMESCAKSNIKKVSLELGGKSPLIIFPDADLEKAVKQACGAVFFNKGENCIAAGRVFIAKSIHDDFVKKLVAEAKSYVIGDPLDRSTAHGPQNHKAHLDKLVEYVQNAVRDGAKIEVGGSRLDREGLYFPPTILSNIDDENFAAREESFGPIMCISSFDDDDVEDVLRRANDTEFGLAAGVFTKDASKSLRVAEGLHAGTVFVNTYQKTDVAAPFGGFKQSGFGKDMGEEALNEYLQTKTITIEY
;
A
#
# COMPACT_ATOMS: atom_id res chain seq x y z
N MET A 1 -14.22 25.91 -45.02
CA MET A 1 -15.66 26.22 -45.19
C MET A 1 -16.13 27.10 -44.03
N LYS A 2 -17.25 27.81 -44.19
CA LYS A 2 -17.96 28.51 -43.11
C LYS A 2 -18.91 27.57 -42.40
N ILE A 3 -18.68 27.32 -41.12
CA ILE A 3 -19.39 26.31 -40.35
C ILE A 3 -20.17 26.96 -39.21
N ALA A 4 -21.45 26.59 -39.07
CA ALA A 4 -22.20 26.81 -37.85
C ALA A 4 -22.18 25.54 -37.00
N ILE A 5 -21.76 25.67 -35.73
CA ILE A 5 -21.80 24.54 -34.78
C ILE A 5 -23.07 24.67 -33.94
N ILE A 6 -23.87 23.60 -33.88
CA ILE A 6 -25.05 23.52 -33.00
C ILE A 6 -24.83 22.35 -32.05
N GLY A 7 -24.40 22.64 -30.82
CA GLY A 7 -24.05 21.61 -29.86
C GLY A 7 -23.67 22.19 -28.50
N GLN A 8 -23.17 21.33 -27.60
CA GLN A 8 -22.83 21.70 -26.23
C GLN A 8 -21.75 20.74 -25.67
N SER A 9 -21.37 20.92 -24.40
CA SER A 9 -20.44 20.08 -23.63
C SER A 9 -18.98 20.10 -24.12
N ALA A 10 -18.10 19.43 -23.38
CA ALA A 10 -16.69 19.27 -23.75
C ALA A 10 -16.51 18.60 -25.13
N PHE A 11 -17.42 17.70 -25.51
CA PHE A 11 -17.37 17.06 -26.83
C PHE A 11 -17.54 18.09 -27.96
N GLY A 12 -18.47 19.05 -27.79
CA GLY A 12 -18.64 20.15 -28.72
C GLY A 12 -17.40 21.06 -28.79
N VAL A 13 -16.75 21.32 -27.66
CA VAL A 13 -15.50 22.10 -27.58
C VAL A 13 -14.38 21.44 -28.39
N ASP A 14 -14.18 20.13 -28.24
CA ASP A 14 -13.08 19.45 -28.92
C ASP A 14 -13.34 19.33 -30.43
N VAL A 15 -14.60 19.14 -30.86
CA VAL A 15 -14.97 19.25 -32.27
C VAL A 15 -14.72 20.67 -32.79
N TYR A 16 -15.12 21.71 -32.05
CA TYR A 16 -14.86 23.10 -32.41
C TYR A 16 -13.37 23.36 -32.63
N LYS A 17 -12.52 22.91 -31.70
CA LYS A 17 -11.06 23.07 -31.77
C LYS A 17 -10.47 22.34 -32.97
N GLU A 18 -10.87 21.09 -33.19
CA GLU A 18 -10.31 20.29 -34.29
C GLU A 18 -10.72 20.87 -35.66
N LEU A 19 -11.96 21.35 -35.82
CA LEU A 19 -12.40 22.00 -37.06
C LEU A 19 -11.64 23.31 -37.34
N ARG A 20 -11.40 24.13 -36.31
CA ARG A 20 -10.58 25.34 -36.45
C ARG A 20 -9.13 25.02 -36.80
N LYS A 21 -8.57 24.01 -36.14
CA LYS A 21 -7.21 23.52 -36.41
C LYS A 21 -7.06 23.02 -37.86
N ASN A 22 -8.11 22.43 -38.43
CA ASN A 22 -8.17 22.04 -39.84
C ASN A 22 -8.39 23.22 -40.81
N GLY A 23 -8.47 24.45 -40.32
CA GLY A 23 -8.59 25.66 -41.15
C GLY A 23 -10.02 26.04 -41.55
N HIS A 24 -11.05 25.45 -40.92
CA HIS A 24 -12.44 25.88 -41.14
C HIS A 24 -12.77 27.13 -40.32
N GLU A 25 -13.62 27.98 -40.87
CA GLU A 25 -14.11 29.20 -40.23
C GLU A 25 -15.41 28.89 -39.48
N ILE A 26 -15.41 29.00 -38.15
CA ILE A 26 -16.65 28.85 -37.37
C ILE A 26 -17.34 30.22 -37.28
N VAL A 27 -18.46 30.37 -38.00
CA VAL A 27 -19.16 31.65 -38.13
C VAL A 27 -20.14 31.93 -37.00
N VAL A 28 -20.63 30.89 -36.33
CA VAL A 28 -21.50 30.99 -35.16
C VAL A 28 -21.54 29.67 -34.39
N VAL A 29 -21.68 29.77 -33.07
CA VAL A 29 -21.96 28.65 -32.17
C VAL A 29 -23.35 28.82 -31.57
N PHE A 30 -24.22 27.84 -31.79
CA PHE A 30 -25.48 27.71 -31.06
C PHE A 30 -25.35 26.63 -29.98
N THR A 31 -25.55 27.01 -28.72
CA THR A 31 -25.54 26.08 -27.59
C THR A 31 -26.77 26.28 -26.70
N ILE A 32 -26.90 25.49 -25.64
CA ILE A 32 -28.02 25.58 -24.71
C ILE A 32 -27.95 26.86 -23.83
N PRO A 33 -29.09 27.29 -23.27
CA PRO A 33 -29.11 28.33 -22.24
C PRO A 33 -28.28 27.95 -21.02
N ASP A 34 -27.77 28.96 -20.32
CA ASP A 34 -27.00 28.79 -19.10
C ASP A 34 -27.83 28.04 -18.06
N LYS A 35 -27.25 27.00 -17.48
CA LYS A 35 -27.90 26.18 -16.46
C LYS A 35 -27.28 26.50 -15.10
N ASN A 36 -28.10 26.90 -14.14
CA ASN A 36 -27.66 27.27 -12.78
C ASN A 36 -26.56 28.36 -12.77
N GLY A 37 -26.64 29.34 -13.68
CA GLY A 37 -25.66 30.42 -13.79
C GLY A 37 -24.30 30.02 -14.36
N ARG A 38 -24.17 28.79 -14.89
CA ARG A 38 -22.98 28.33 -15.61
C ARG A 38 -23.23 28.32 -17.10
N GLU A 39 -22.32 28.97 -17.81
CA GLU A 39 -22.25 28.94 -19.26
C GLU A 39 -21.73 27.59 -19.75
N ASP A 40 -22.27 27.12 -20.88
CA ASP A 40 -21.80 25.89 -21.52
C ASP A 40 -20.34 26.03 -21.99
N LEU A 41 -19.57 24.94 -21.89
CA LEU A 41 -18.13 24.97 -22.18
C LEU A 41 -17.83 25.40 -23.62
N LEU A 42 -18.70 25.06 -24.57
CA LEU A 42 -18.55 25.45 -25.97
C LEU A 42 -18.81 26.95 -26.17
N ALA A 43 -19.74 27.55 -25.43
CA ALA A 43 -19.93 29.00 -25.43
C ALA A 43 -18.70 29.73 -24.88
N ILE A 44 -18.15 29.28 -23.74
CA ILE A 44 -16.96 29.88 -23.13
C ILE A 44 -15.79 29.84 -24.12
N GLU A 45 -15.56 28.69 -24.77
CA GLU A 45 -14.45 28.54 -25.69
C GLU A 45 -14.63 29.39 -26.96
N ALA A 46 -15.82 29.38 -27.56
CA ALA A 46 -16.11 30.18 -28.74
C ALA A 46 -15.99 31.69 -28.48
N ALA A 47 -16.38 32.15 -27.29
CA ALA A 47 -16.30 33.55 -26.89
C ALA A 47 -14.84 34.04 -26.75
N LYS A 48 -13.92 33.21 -26.22
CA LYS A 48 -12.47 33.55 -26.16
C LYS A 48 -11.88 33.87 -27.52
N ASP A 49 -12.44 33.20 -28.52
CA ASP A 49 -12.01 33.21 -29.90
C ASP A 49 -12.74 34.26 -30.75
N GLY A 50 -13.64 35.05 -30.13
CA GLY A 50 -14.43 36.10 -30.79
C GLY A 50 -15.53 35.56 -31.71
N VAL A 51 -15.85 34.27 -31.65
CA VAL A 51 -16.92 33.67 -32.46
C VAL A 51 -18.28 34.00 -31.83
N PRO A 52 -19.28 34.48 -32.60
CA PRO A 52 -20.63 34.75 -32.09
C PRO A 52 -21.26 33.51 -31.43
N VAL A 53 -21.81 33.69 -30.23
CA VAL A 53 -22.49 32.64 -29.46
C VAL A 53 -23.97 32.98 -29.32
N GLN A 54 -24.84 32.03 -29.64
CA GLN A 54 -26.29 32.14 -29.53
C GLN A 54 -26.82 31.01 -28.63
N LYS A 55 -27.70 31.36 -27.68
CA LYS A 55 -28.24 30.41 -26.69
C LYS A 55 -29.76 30.30 -26.74
N PRO A 56 -30.35 29.81 -27.85
CA PRO A 56 -31.79 29.74 -27.98
C PRO A 56 -32.40 28.79 -26.95
N ALA A 57 -33.39 29.27 -26.19
CA ALA A 57 -34.16 28.40 -25.31
C ALA A 57 -34.97 27.35 -26.08
N ARG A 58 -35.35 27.67 -27.32
CA ARG A 58 -36.10 26.80 -28.25
C ARG A 58 -35.94 27.31 -29.68
N TRP A 59 -36.04 26.41 -30.65
CA TRP A 59 -35.98 26.71 -32.09
C TRP A 59 -37.34 26.78 -32.78
N ARG A 60 -38.33 26.11 -32.19
CA ARG A 60 -39.70 25.98 -32.71
C ARG A 60 -40.72 26.18 -31.60
N LYS A 61 -41.92 26.63 -31.97
CA LYS A 61 -43.07 26.72 -31.07
C LYS A 61 -44.22 25.90 -31.65
N LYS A 62 -45.04 25.31 -30.77
CA LYS A 62 -46.26 24.61 -31.21
C LYS A 62 -47.29 25.65 -31.64
N ASN A 63 -47.77 25.57 -32.88
CA ASN A 63 -48.88 26.38 -33.36
C ASN A 63 -50.18 25.90 -32.65
N PRO A 64 -50.85 26.76 -31.88
CA PRO A 64 -52.06 26.38 -31.15
C PRO A 64 -53.23 25.94 -32.04
N ALA A 65 -53.30 26.42 -33.28
CA ALA A 65 -54.39 26.14 -34.21
C ALA A 65 -54.19 24.84 -35.00
N THR A 66 -52.95 24.52 -35.38
CA THR A 66 -52.64 23.32 -36.20
C THR A 66 -52.03 22.18 -35.40
N GLY A 67 -51.59 22.45 -34.16
CA GLY A 67 -50.88 21.49 -33.32
C GLY A 67 -49.47 21.14 -33.80
N LYS A 68 -49.04 21.64 -34.97
CA LYS A 68 -47.71 21.40 -35.54
C LYS A 68 -46.67 22.32 -34.91
N PHE A 69 -45.42 21.87 -34.82
CA PHE A 69 -44.32 22.73 -34.42
C PHE A 69 -43.83 23.53 -35.62
N GLU A 70 -43.79 24.85 -35.48
CA GLU A 70 -43.31 25.79 -36.51
C GLU A 70 -42.03 26.48 -36.02
N THR A 71 -41.07 26.64 -36.92
CA THR A 71 -39.81 27.35 -36.68
C THR A 71 -40.07 28.81 -36.34
N LEU A 72 -39.33 29.33 -35.37
CA LEU A 72 -39.42 30.73 -34.99
C LEU A 72 -38.85 31.61 -36.12
N PRO A 73 -39.64 32.49 -36.78
CA PRO A 73 -39.17 33.29 -37.91
C PRO A 73 -37.93 34.12 -37.57
N GLU A 74 -37.90 34.72 -36.37
CA GLU A 74 -36.78 35.51 -35.86
C GLU A 74 -35.49 34.69 -35.70
N MET A 75 -35.60 33.41 -35.32
CA MET A 75 -34.45 32.51 -35.20
C MET A 75 -33.94 32.08 -36.57
N LEU A 76 -34.83 31.89 -37.53
CA LEU A 76 -34.46 31.53 -38.90
C LEU A 76 -33.74 32.69 -39.60
N GLU A 77 -34.22 33.93 -39.44
CA GLU A 77 -33.55 35.13 -39.95
C GLU A 77 -32.18 35.33 -39.29
N LEU A 78 -32.11 35.21 -37.95
CA LEU A 78 -30.86 35.30 -37.21
C LEU A 78 -29.85 34.25 -37.67
N TYR A 79 -30.27 32.98 -37.80
CA TYR A 79 -29.40 31.92 -38.31
C TYR A 79 -28.87 32.23 -39.71
N LYS A 80 -29.75 32.62 -40.65
CA LYS A 80 -29.36 32.95 -42.03
C LYS A 80 -28.37 34.11 -42.12
N SER A 81 -28.42 35.06 -41.19
CA SER A 81 -27.50 36.21 -41.17
C SER A 81 -26.02 35.83 -41.03
N TYR A 82 -25.70 34.66 -40.48
CA TYR A 82 -24.32 34.19 -40.29
C TYR A 82 -23.71 33.56 -41.55
N GLY A 83 -24.51 33.24 -42.57
CA GLY A 83 -24.00 32.74 -43.87
C GLY A 83 -23.21 31.44 -43.79
N ALA A 84 -23.64 30.49 -42.94
CA ALA A 84 -23.01 29.17 -42.82
C ALA A 84 -23.17 28.33 -44.11
N GLU A 85 -22.10 27.65 -44.52
CA GLU A 85 -22.08 26.73 -45.66
C GLU A 85 -22.45 25.29 -45.25
N LEU A 86 -22.16 24.92 -43.99
CA LEU A 86 -22.41 23.61 -43.39
C LEU A 86 -22.81 23.78 -41.91
N ASN A 87 -23.80 23.00 -41.43
CA ASN A 87 -24.00 22.83 -39.99
C ASN A 87 -23.33 21.56 -39.49
N VAL A 88 -22.69 21.67 -38.33
CA VAL A 88 -22.07 20.56 -37.62
C VAL A 88 -22.73 20.42 -36.25
N LEU A 89 -23.38 19.29 -36.00
CA LEU A 89 -24.14 19.01 -34.78
C LEU A 89 -23.44 17.92 -33.95
N PRO A 90 -22.38 18.26 -33.19
CA PRO A 90 -21.56 17.27 -32.48
C PRO A 90 -22.26 16.69 -31.25
N PHE A 91 -23.09 17.49 -30.55
CA PHE A 91 -23.83 17.02 -29.39
C PHE A 91 -25.05 17.91 -29.16
N CYS A 92 -26.15 17.61 -29.85
CA CYS A 92 -27.37 18.42 -29.84
C CYS A 92 -28.50 17.73 -29.05
N THR A 93 -28.99 18.36 -27.98
CA THR A 93 -30.14 17.86 -27.19
C THR A 93 -31.45 18.57 -27.51
N GLN A 94 -31.41 19.60 -28.36
CA GLN A 94 -32.60 20.31 -28.81
C GLN A 94 -33.04 19.78 -30.18
N PHE A 95 -34.34 19.81 -30.43
CA PHE A 95 -34.85 19.54 -31.77
C PHE A 95 -34.58 20.75 -32.67
N ILE A 96 -33.80 20.53 -33.74
CA ILE A 96 -33.47 21.56 -34.73
C ILE A 96 -34.43 21.43 -35.92
N PRO A 97 -35.16 22.48 -36.31
CA PRO A 97 -36.12 22.40 -37.40
C PRO A 97 -35.47 22.22 -38.77
N LEU A 98 -36.24 21.64 -39.70
CA LEU A 98 -35.80 21.36 -41.07
C LEU A 98 -35.35 22.64 -41.79
N GLU A 99 -36.03 23.76 -41.56
CA GLU A 99 -35.70 25.04 -42.18
C GLU A 99 -34.31 25.56 -41.75
N ILE A 100 -33.78 25.11 -40.62
CA ILE A 100 -32.41 25.40 -40.16
C ILE A 100 -31.44 24.35 -40.68
N THR A 101 -31.79 23.06 -40.61
CA THR A 101 -30.87 21.99 -41.01
C THR A 101 -30.66 21.92 -42.54
N GLU A 102 -31.63 22.40 -43.33
CA GLU A 102 -31.55 22.41 -44.79
C GLU A 102 -31.12 23.75 -45.39
N ALA A 103 -31.13 24.83 -44.61
CA ALA A 103 -30.73 26.17 -45.05
C ALA A 103 -29.30 26.28 -45.60
N PRO A 104 -28.26 25.69 -45.00
CA PRO A 104 -26.91 25.77 -45.55
C PRO A 104 -26.81 24.94 -46.85
N PRO A 105 -26.06 25.40 -47.87
CA PRO A 105 -25.94 24.71 -49.16
C PRO A 105 -25.37 23.29 -49.02
N LEU A 106 -24.43 23.07 -48.10
CA LEU A 106 -23.87 21.75 -47.82
C LEU A 106 -24.66 20.97 -46.77
N LYS A 107 -25.85 21.44 -46.36
CA LYS A 107 -26.76 20.79 -45.40
C LYS A 107 -26.15 20.65 -44.00
N SER A 108 -26.67 19.72 -43.20
CA SER A 108 -26.28 19.51 -41.80
C SER A 108 -25.85 18.07 -41.57
N ILE A 109 -24.84 17.89 -40.72
CA ILE A 109 -24.43 16.57 -40.23
C ILE A 109 -24.56 16.47 -38.72
N ILE A 110 -24.95 15.29 -38.24
CA ILE A 110 -25.21 15.00 -36.83
C ILE A 110 -24.37 13.81 -36.37
N TYR A 111 -23.83 13.90 -35.16
CA TYR A 111 -23.22 12.79 -34.44
C TYR A 111 -24.27 12.00 -33.64
N HIS A 112 -24.26 10.67 -33.77
CA HIS A 112 -25.05 9.75 -32.97
C HIS A 112 -24.17 8.68 -32.32
N PRO A 113 -24.28 8.42 -30.99
CA PRO A 113 -23.42 7.47 -30.29
C PRO A 113 -23.92 6.01 -30.42
N SER A 114 -24.31 5.60 -31.63
CA SER A 114 -24.65 4.21 -31.96
C SER A 114 -24.33 3.88 -33.40
N ILE A 115 -24.37 2.59 -33.72
CA ILE A 115 -24.29 2.08 -35.10
C ILE A 115 -25.72 2.07 -35.66
N LEU A 116 -26.14 3.20 -36.23
CA LEU A 116 -27.45 3.33 -36.85
C LEU A 116 -27.63 2.31 -38.00
N PRO A 117 -28.83 1.73 -38.15
CA PRO A 117 -30.11 2.15 -37.55
C PRO A 117 -30.39 1.56 -36.15
N LYS A 118 -29.47 0.79 -35.58
CA LYS A 118 -29.66 0.17 -34.26
C LYS A 118 -29.54 1.21 -33.15
N HIS A 119 -30.40 1.08 -32.15
CA HIS A 119 -30.47 1.98 -31.00
C HIS A 119 -30.65 3.46 -31.36
N ARG A 120 -31.80 3.86 -31.90
CA ARG A 120 -32.12 5.27 -32.11
C ARG A 120 -32.55 5.95 -30.81
N GLY A 121 -32.25 7.24 -30.68
CA GLY A 121 -32.67 8.07 -29.55
C GLY A 121 -31.61 8.31 -28.48
N ALA A 122 -31.97 9.12 -27.49
CA ALA A 122 -31.03 9.77 -26.56
C ALA A 122 -30.28 8.84 -25.60
N SER A 123 -30.67 7.57 -25.47
CA SER A 123 -30.05 6.59 -24.58
C SER A 123 -29.39 5.42 -25.31
N ALA A 124 -29.01 5.61 -26.57
CA ALA A 124 -28.49 4.54 -27.41
C ALA A 124 -27.29 3.78 -26.82
N ILE A 125 -26.41 4.46 -26.09
CA ILE A 125 -25.27 3.84 -25.41
C ILE A 125 -25.74 2.87 -24.32
N ASN A 126 -26.76 3.27 -23.52
CA ASN A 126 -27.35 2.41 -22.50
C ASN A 126 -27.87 1.13 -23.15
N TRP A 127 -28.65 1.26 -24.22
CA TRP A 127 -29.30 0.13 -24.90
C TRP A 127 -28.30 -0.80 -25.59
N THR A 128 -27.22 -0.26 -26.15
CA THR A 128 -26.09 -1.06 -26.67
C THR A 128 -25.53 -2.00 -25.58
N LEU A 129 -25.38 -1.51 -24.35
CA LEU A 129 -24.86 -2.30 -23.24
C LEU A 129 -25.92 -3.23 -22.64
N ILE A 130 -27.16 -2.76 -22.51
CA ILE A 130 -28.31 -3.49 -21.94
C ILE A 130 -28.65 -4.71 -22.80
N ASP A 131 -28.72 -4.54 -24.12
CA ASP A 131 -29.03 -5.62 -25.06
C ASP A 131 -27.85 -6.56 -25.29
N GLY A 132 -26.66 -6.20 -24.76
CA GLY A 132 -25.50 -7.08 -24.75
C GLY A 132 -24.75 -7.14 -26.07
N ASP A 133 -24.77 -6.05 -26.83
CA ASP A 133 -24.09 -5.97 -28.12
C ASP A 133 -22.59 -6.24 -28.01
N GLU A 134 -22.07 -7.00 -28.97
CA GLU A 134 -20.63 -7.29 -29.06
C GLU A 134 -19.85 -6.12 -29.69
N GLU A 135 -20.53 -5.30 -30.49
CA GLU A 135 -19.99 -4.09 -31.11
C GLU A 135 -20.76 -2.86 -30.65
N ALA A 136 -20.02 -1.82 -30.26
CA ALA A 136 -20.55 -0.48 -30.09
C ALA A 136 -19.95 0.44 -31.15
N GLY A 137 -20.54 1.60 -31.35
CA GLY A 137 -20.02 2.51 -32.35
C GLY A 137 -20.71 3.86 -32.34
N LEU A 138 -20.35 4.64 -33.34
CA LEU A 138 -20.91 5.96 -33.60
C LEU A 138 -21.23 6.10 -35.08
N SER A 139 -22.19 6.97 -35.39
CA SER A 139 -22.61 7.31 -36.74
C SER A 139 -22.59 8.81 -36.93
N ILE A 140 -22.04 9.27 -38.05
CA ILE A 140 -22.25 10.61 -38.58
C ILE A 140 -23.23 10.48 -39.74
N PHE A 141 -24.31 11.23 -39.70
CA PHE A 141 -25.37 11.15 -40.70
C PHE A 141 -25.87 12.55 -41.09
N TRP A 142 -26.48 12.63 -42.26
CA TRP A 142 -27.10 13.85 -42.78
C TRP A 142 -28.42 14.10 -42.06
N ALA A 143 -28.61 15.28 -41.48
CA ALA A 143 -29.83 15.60 -40.74
C ALA A 143 -31.09 15.55 -41.64
N ASP A 144 -32.18 15.03 -41.10
CA ASP A 144 -33.52 15.00 -41.69
C ASP A 144 -34.59 15.42 -40.67
N ASP A 145 -35.88 15.09 -40.90
CA ASP A 145 -37.04 15.56 -40.12
C ASP A 145 -37.14 14.98 -38.68
N GLY A 146 -36.04 14.43 -38.16
CA GLY A 146 -35.73 14.49 -36.73
C GLY A 146 -35.78 13.18 -35.95
N LEU A 147 -35.37 12.05 -36.54
CA LEU A 147 -35.42 10.74 -35.86
C LEU A 147 -34.21 9.83 -36.13
N ASP A 148 -32.98 10.37 -36.13
CA ASP A 148 -31.75 9.58 -36.37
C ASP A 148 -31.86 8.67 -37.62
N THR A 149 -32.62 9.12 -38.63
CA THR A 149 -33.03 8.35 -39.82
C THR A 149 -32.30 8.77 -41.09
N GLY A 150 -31.66 9.93 -41.08
CA GLY A 150 -31.08 10.49 -42.29
C GLY A 150 -29.90 9.66 -42.85
N PRO A 151 -29.52 9.88 -44.12
CA PRO A 151 -28.49 9.07 -44.77
C PRO A 151 -27.15 9.07 -44.00
N LEU A 152 -26.51 7.92 -43.87
CA LEU A 152 -25.20 7.77 -43.24
C LEU A 152 -24.09 8.37 -44.09
N LEU A 153 -23.17 9.06 -43.42
CA LEU A 153 -21.93 9.60 -43.96
C LEU A 153 -20.74 8.74 -43.52
N LEU A 154 -20.64 8.47 -42.22
CA LEU A 154 -19.49 7.76 -41.62
C LEU A 154 -19.95 6.93 -40.43
N GLN A 155 -19.33 5.76 -40.22
CA GLN A 155 -19.48 4.97 -39.00
C GLN A 155 -18.12 4.50 -38.50
N LYS A 156 -17.94 4.47 -37.18
CA LYS A 156 -16.79 3.86 -36.52
C LYS A 156 -17.30 2.88 -35.47
N LYS A 157 -16.61 1.74 -35.32
CA LYS A 157 -16.99 0.66 -34.43
C LYS A 157 -15.85 0.26 -33.50
N CYS A 158 -16.20 -0.29 -32.35
CA CYS A 158 -15.29 -0.99 -31.46
C CYS A 158 -15.98 -2.20 -30.84
N LYS A 159 -15.18 -3.19 -30.44
CA LYS A 159 -15.67 -4.29 -29.61
C LYS A 159 -16.09 -3.75 -28.23
N VAL A 160 -17.21 -4.23 -27.69
CA VAL A 160 -17.65 -3.98 -26.30
C VAL A 160 -16.90 -4.94 -25.37
N GLU A 161 -16.22 -4.39 -24.37
CA GLU A 161 -15.53 -5.20 -23.36
C GLU A 161 -16.52 -5.73 -22.32
N GLU A 162 -16.21 -6.87 -21.70
CA GLU A 162 -17.14 -7.59 -20.80
C GLU A 162 -17.66 -6.71 -19.64
N ASN A 163 -16.82 -5.79 -19.14
CA ASN A 163 -17.15 -4.91 -18.02
C ASN A 163 -17.20 -3.44 -18.43
N ASP A 164 -17.40 -3.15 -19.73
CA ASP A 164 -17.67 -1.78 -20.15
C ASP A 164 -18.96 -1.28 -19.51
N THR A 165 -18.90 -0.10 -18.92
CA THR A 165 -20.04 0.71 -18.49
C THR A 165 -20.29 1.82 -19.51
N LEU A 166 -21.42 2.53 -19.37
CA LEU A 166 -21.73 3.69 -20.21
C LEU A 166 -20.56 4.69 -20.23
N ASN A 167 -20.00 4.98 -19.05
CA ASN A 167 -18.91 5.93 -18.89
C ASN A 167 -17.58 5.41 -19.48
N SER A 168 -17.24 4.13 -19.26
CA SER A 168 -15.98 3.59 -19.78
C SER A 168 -15.99 3.50 -21.30
N LEU A 169 -17.09 3.05 -21.89
CA LEU A 169 -17.26 2.96 -23.34
C LEU A 169 -17.23 4.36 -23.98
N TYR A 170 -17.90 5.33 -23.36
CA TYR A 170 -17.88 6.71 -23.82
C TYR A 170 -16.47 7.31 -23.81
N LYS A 171 -15.77 7.21 -22.68
CA LYS A 171 -14.42 7.79 -22.53
C LYS A 171 -13.37 7.12 -23.40
N ARG A 172 -13.39 5.79 -23.50
CA ARG A 172 -12.33 5.04 -24.21
C ARG A 172 -12.50 5.08 -25.73
N PHE A 173 -13.73 5.22 -26.22
CA PHE A 173 -14.00 5.12 -27.66
C PHE A 173 -14.91 6.23 -28.19
N LEU A 174 -16.17 6.32 -27.74
CA LEU A 174 -17.17 7.19 -28.40
C LEU A 174 -16.76 8.67 -28.40
N TYR A 175 -16.15 9.15 -27.32
CA TYR A 175 -15.65 10.53 -27.23
C TYR A 175 -14.47 10.77 -28.18
N PRO A 176 -13.29 10.13 -28.02
CA PRO A 176 -12.14 10.44 -28.87
C PRO A 176 -12.37 10.09 -30.34
N ALA A 177 -13.03 8.95 -30.63
CA ALA A 177 -13.34 8.55 -32.00
C ALA A 177 -14.44 9.44 -32.60
N GLY A 178 -15.40 9.93 -31.80
CA GLY A 178 -16.46 10.82 -32.26
C GLY A 178 -15.95 12.19 -32.68
N VAL A 179 -15.03 12.78 -31.90
CA VAL A 179 -14.37 14.05 -32.28
C VAL A 179 -13.64 13.90 -33.60
N ALA A 180 -12.81 12.85 -33.74
CA ALA A 180 -12.09 12.57 -34.97
C ALA A 180 -13.02 12.29 -36.16
N ALA A 181 -14.09 11.51 -35.96
CA ALA A 181 -15.06 11.19 -37.00
C ALA A 181 -15.84 12.41 -37.48
N MET A 182 -16.17 13.35 -36.59
CA MET A 182 -16.81 14.60 -36.97
C MET A 182 -15.90 15.47 -37.83
N ALA A 183 -14.62 15.59 -37.46
CA ALA A 183 -13.63 16.30 -38.28
C ALA A 183 -13.45 15.61 -39.65
N GLU A 184 -13.29 14.28 -39.68
CA GLU A 184 -13.19 13.48 -40.92
C GLU A 184 -14.41 13.67 -41.82
N ALA A 185 -15.62 13.68 -41.25
CA ALA A 185 -16.85 13.91 -42.01
C ALA A 185 -16.86 15.30 -42.68
N VAL A 186 -16.41 16.34 -41.97
CA VAL A 186 -16.28 17.69 -42.55
C VAL A 186 -15.26 17.73 -43.67
N GLU A 187 -14.11 17.05 -43.55
CA GLU A 187 -13.11 16.97 -44.63
C GLU A 187 -13.66 16.24 -45.87
N LEU A 188 -14.43 15.17 -45.68
CA LEU A 188 -15.09 14.46 -46.78
C LEU A 188 -16.08 15.36 -47.52
N ILE A 189 -16.81 16.21 -46.79
CA ILE A 189 -17.74 17.19 -47.38
C ILE A 189 -16.97 18.25 -48.15
N ALA A 190 -15.91 18.83 -47.56
CA ALA A 190 -15.06 19.84 -48.20
C ALA A 190 -14.44 19.32 -49.50
N ALA A 191 -14.08 18.04 -49.54
CA ALA A 191 -13.52 17.38 -50.71
C ALA A 191 -14.58 16.93 -51.76
N GLY A 192 -15.88 17.11 -51.49
CA GLY A 192 -16.97 16.64 -52.36
C GLY A 192 -17.11 15.12 -52.43
N LYS A 193 -16.61 14.40 -51.41
CA LYS A 193 -16.55 12.92 -51.36
C LYS A 193 -17.47 12.30 -50.30
N ALA A 194 -18.22 13.11 -49.55
CA ALA A 194 -19.08 12.62 -48.49
C ALA A 194 -20.26 11.79 -49.05
N PRO A 195 -20.39 10.51 -48.65
CA PRO A 195 -21.46 9.65 -49.16
C PRO A 195 -22.80 9.98 -48.49
N ARG A 196 -23.90 9.57 -49.13
CA ARG A 196 -25.29 9.65 -48.63
C ARG A 196 -25.92 8.26 -48.68
N ILE A 197 -25.53 7.40 -47.74
CA ILE A 197 -25.97 6.00 -47.71
C ILE A 197 -27.31 5.93 -46.99
N VAL A 198 -28.38 5.53 -47.69
CA VAL A 198 -29.69 5.36 -47.05
C VAL A 198 -29.60 4.30 -45.95
N GLN A 199 -30.11 4.63 -44.76
CA GLN A 199 -30.14 3.68 -43.65
C GLN A 199 -31.06 2.49 -43.97
N PRO A 200 -30.67 1.25 -43.64
CA PRO A 200 -31.61 0.13 -43.71
C PRO A 200 -32.73 0.26 -42.67
N GLU A 201 -33.89 -0.31 -42.96
CA GLU A 201 -34.97 -0.45 -41.98
C GLU A 201 -34.80 -1.70 -41.10
N ASP A 202 -34.08 -2.71 -41.60
CA ASP A 202 -33.82 -3.95 -40.90
C ASP A 202 -32.90 -3.72 -39.67
N GLY A 203 -33.32 -4.25 -38.51
CA GLY A 203 -32.63 -4.07 -37.23
C GLY A 203 -32.76 -2.68 -36.59
N ALA A 204 -33.60 -1.79 -37.12
CA ALA A 204 -33.84 -0.48 -36.53
C ALA A 204 -34.63 -0.59 -35.20
N SER A 205 -34.18 0.12 -34.16
CA SER A 205 -34.90 0.23 -32.88
C SER A 205 -35.09 1.69 -32.48
N TYR A 206 -36.20 1.99 -31.80
CA TYR A 206 -36.49 3.31 -31.21
C TYR A 206 -36.54 3.17 -29.70
N ASP A 207 -35.40 3.41 -29.07
CA ASP A 207 -35.26 3.05 -27.67
C ASP A 207 -35.71 4.20 -26.76
N PRO A 208 -36.39 3.88 -25.65
CA PRO A 208 -36.92 4.90 -24.78
C PRO A 208 -35.80 5.63 -24.02
N TYR A 209 -36.05 6.91 -23.73
CA TYR A 209 -35.11 7.78 -23.03
C TYR A 209 -35.04 7.47 -21.52
N ILE A 210 -34.25 6.45 -21.16
CA ILE A 210 -34.19 5.86 -19.80
C ILE A 210 -33.81 6.88 -18.72
N THR A 211 -32.99 7.90 -19.05
CA THR A 211 -32.58 8.94 -18.09
C THR A 211 -33.73 9.83 -17.62
N THR A 212 -34.78 10.00 -18.44
CA THR A 212 -35.96 10.81 -18.07
C THR A 212 -37.13 9.98 -17.52
N LYS A 213 -37.00 8.65 -17.58
CA LYS A 213 -37.99 7.66 -17.15
C LYS A 213 -37.33 6.64 -16.22
N PRO A 214 -37.03 7.01 -14.96
CA PRO A 214 -36.27 6.17 -14.03
C PRO A 214 -36.90 4.80 -13.77
N GLU A 215 -38.20 4.64 -13.99
CA GLU A 215 -38.92 3.37 -13.93
C GLU A 215 -38.37 2.32 -14.90
N LEU A 216 -37.81 2.75 -16.04
CA LEU A 216 -37.22 1.84 -17.03
C LEU A 216 -35.87 1.26 -16.57
N ALA A 217 -35.26 1.81 -15.52
CA ALA A 217 -34.04 1.29 -14.91
C ALA A 217 -34.31 0.35 -13.73
N GLN A 218 -35.56 -0.06 -13.52
CA GLN A 218 -35.91 -1.06 -12.51
C GLN A 218 -35.48 -2.46 -12.99
N ILE A 219 -34.79 -3.21 -12.13
CA ILE A 219 -34.34 -4.57 -12.41
C ILE A 219 -35.55 -5.50 -12.54
N ASP A 220 -35.59 -6.23 -13.65
CA ASP A 220 -36.41 -7.44 -13.81
C ASP A 220 -35.61 -8.67 -13.37
N TRP A 221 -36.00 -9.26 -12.25
CA TRP A 221 -35.36 -10.44 -11.66
C TRP A 221 -35.53 -11.73 -12.48
N LYS A 222 -36.28 -11.71 -13.59
CA LYS A 222 -36.33 -12.82 -14.55
C LYS A 222 -35.08 -12.89 -15.45
N LYS A 223 -34.23 -11.88 -15.43
CA LYS A 223 -32.99 -11.83 -16.21
C LYS A 223 -31.98 -12.88 -15.75
N THR A 224 -31.33 -13.54 -16.72
CA THR A 224 -30.18 -14.41 -16.49
C THR A 224 -29.00 -13.61 -15.93
N GLN A 225 -27.96 -14.28 -15.42
CA GLN A 225 -26.73 -13.62 -14.96
C GLN A 225 -26.16 -12.61 -15.97
N ARG A 226 -26.09 -12.98 -17.25
CA ARG A 226 -25.51 -12.12 -18.29
C ARG A 226 -26.38 -10.90 -18.56
N GLU A 227 -27.69 -11.09 -18.67
CA GLU A 227 -28.65 -10.01 -18.90
C GLU A 227 -28.71 -9.05 -17.70
N LEU A 228 -28.65 -9.58 -16.47
CA LEU A 228 -28.61 -8.78 -15.25
C LEU A 228 -27.35 -7.91 -15.19
N HIS A 229 -26.18 -8.49 -15.49
CA HIS A 229 -24.92 -7.75 -15.59
C HIS A 229 -24.97 -6.66 -16.67
N ASN A 230 -25.46 -6.98 -17.85
CA ASN A 230 -25.64 -6.02 -18.96
C ASN A 230 -26.57 -4.88 -18.58
N PHE A 231 -27.67 -5.19 -17.91
CA PHE A 231 -28.64 -4.20 -17.45
C PHE A 231 -28.03 -3.26 -16.41
N ILE A 232 -27.26 -3.78 -15.44
CA ILE A 232 -26.62 -2.94 -14.41
C ILE A 232 -25.53 -2.05 -15.04
N ARG A 233 -24.59 -2.63 -15.80
CA ARG A 233 -23.50 -1.84 -16.43
C ARG A 233 -23.98 -0.81 -17.45
N GLY A 234 -25.09 -1.10 -18.14
CA GLY A 234 -25.72 -0.18 -19.07
C GLY A 234 -26.42 1.01 -18.41
N ASN A 235 -26.70 0.93 -17.11
CA ASN A 235 -27.27 2.02 -16.31
C ASN A 235 -26.25 2.61 -15.30
N ASP A 236 -24.97 2.26 -15.39
CA ASP A 236 -23.93 2.66 -14.43
C ASP A 236 -23.27 4.01 -14.83
N LYS A 237 -23.33 5.09 -14.04
CA LYS A 237 -24.14 5.34 -12.83
C LYS A 237 -25.48 6.03 -13.11
N VAL A 238 -25.73 6.39 -14.37
CA VAL A 238 -26.88 7.21 -14.77
C VAL A 238 -27.79 6.40 -15.71
N PRO A 239 -29.08 6.21 -15.35
CA PRO A 239 -29.75 6.67 -14.12
C PRO A 239 -29.47 5.80 -12.88
N GLY A 240 -28.80 4.65 -13.02
CA GLY A 240 -28.58 3.66 -11.97
C GLY A 240 -29.64 2.55 -11.99
N ALA A 241 -29.22 1.30 -12.19
CA ALA A 241 -30.13 0.15 -12.14
C ALA A 241 -30.58 -0.11 -10.70
N TRP A 242 -31.88 -0.26 -10.46
CA TRP A 242 -32.41 -0.33 -9.09
C TRP A 242 -33.48 -1.41 -8.89
N ALA A 243 -33.66 -1.86 -7.65
CA ALA A 243 -34.71 -2.76 -7.23
C ALA A 243 -35.22 -2.39 -5.82
N ILE A 244 -36.37 -2.95 -5.43
CA ILE A 244 -36.80 -2.94 -4.03
C ILE A 244 -36.34 -4.25 -3.40
N LEU A 245 -35.51 -4.17 -2.37
CA LEU A 245 -35.06 -5.33 -1.58
C LEU A 245 -35.46 -5.11 -0.12
N ASN A 246 -36.20 -6.04 0.48
CA ASN A 246 -36.68 -5.93 1.86
C ASN A 246 -37.38 -4.58 2.15
N GLY A 247 -38.16 -4.07 1.19
CA GLY A 247 -38.88 -2.80 1.30
C GLY A 247 -38.07 -1.51 1.04
N GLU A 248 -36.76 -1.60 0.78
CA GLU A 248 -35.91 -0.44 0.48
C GLU A 248 -35.50 -0.37 -1.00
N LYS A 249 -35.46 0.83 -1.57
CA LYS A 249 -34.93 1.05 -2.92
C LYS A 249 -33.40 1.00 -2.89
N VAL A 250 -32.84 -0.04 -3.52
CA VAL A 250 -31.40 -0.26 -3.68
C VAL A 250 -31.01 -0.08 -5.15
N THR A 251 -30.02 0.77 -5.41
CA THR A 251 -29.43 0.98 -6.75
C THR A 251 -28.06 0.32 -6.79
N PHE A 252 -27.70 -0.32 -7.89
CA PHE A 252 -26.51 -1.17 -8.01
C PHE A 252 -25.54 -0.62 -9.06
N PHE A 253 -24.24 -0.70 -8.76
CA PHE A 253 -23.15 -0.23 -9.64
C PHE A 253 -21.96 -1.20 -9.61
N GLY A 254 -21.07 -1.08 -10.59
CA GLY A 254 -19.84 -1.86 -10.65
C GLY A 254 -20.06 -3.36 -10.85
N SER A 255 -21.06 -3.73 -11.66
CA SER A 255 -21.37 -5.15 -11.87
C SER A 255 -20.24 -5.89 -12.59
N LYS A 256 -20.01 -7.15 -12.17
CA LYS A 256 -19.12 -8.12 -12.81
C LYS A 256 -19.75 -9.50 -12.75
N LEU A 257 -19.45 -10.33 -13.74
CA LEU A 257 -19.89 -11.72 -13.72
C LEU A 257 -19.13 -12.52 -12.67
N TRP A 258 -19.87 -13.25 -11.84
CA TRP A 258 -19.28 -14.26 -10.98
C TRP A 258 -18.90 -15.50 -11.80
N LYS A 259 -17.61 -15.66 -12.06
CA LYS A 259 -17.03 -16.81 -12.78
C LYS A 259 -16.57 -17.98 -11.89
N PRO A 260 -16.17 -17.79 -10.61
CA PRO A 260 -15.74 -18.91 -9.77
C PRO A 260 -16.82 -20.00 -9.66
N LYS A 261 -16.40 -21.28 -9.77
CA LYS A 261 -17.31 -22.44 -9.67
C LYS A 261 -17.95 -22.59 -8.29
N LYS A 262 -17.31 -22.06 -7.25
CA LYS A 262 -17.80 -22.07 -5.87
C LYS A 262 -18.09 -20.64 -5.44
N LEU A 263 -19.16 -20.50 -4.65
CA LEU A 263 -19.43 -19.28 -3.88
C LEU A 263 -18.37 -19.11 -2.78
N PRO A 264 -18.12 -17.89 -2.29
CA PRO A 264 -17.18 -17.67 -1.19
C PRO A 264 -17.64 -18.44 0.06
N GLU A 265 -16.71 -19.16 0.71
CA GLU A 265 -17.01 -19.92 1.94
C GLU A 265 -17.41 -19.01 3.11
N ASP A 266 -16.86 -17.79 3.14
CA ASP A 266 -17.11 -16.80 4.21
C ASP A 266 -18.23 -15.80 3.85
N ALA A 267 -19.03 -16.06 2.80
CA ALA A 267 -20.09 -15.14 2.40
C ALA A 267 -21.26 -15.18 3.41
N VAL A 268 -21.74 -14.01 3.81
CA VAL A 268 -22.90 -13.85 4.68
C VAL A 268 -24.17 -13.92 3.82
N GLU A 269 -25.05 -14.86 4.14
CA GLU A 269 -26.34 -14.99 3.48
C GLU A 269 -27.34 -13.97 4.04
N VAL A 270 -27.93 -13.15 3.16
CA VAL A 270 -28.96 -12.16 3.53
C VAL A 270 -30.27 -12.57 2.86
N PRO A 271 -31.33 -12.88 3.63
CA PRO A 271 -32.65 -13.17 3.07
C PRO A 271 -33.24 -11.95 2.36
N VAL A 272 -33.69 -12.16 1.11
CA VAL A 272 -34.31 -11.14 0.26
C VAL A 272 -35.38 -11.83 -0.60
N PRO A 273 -36.65 -11.85 -0.18
CA PRO A 273 -37.71 -12.62 -0.86
C PRO A 273 -37.93 -12.21 -2.32
N GLU A 274 -37.58 -10.98 -2.70
CA GLU A 274 -37.81 -10.42 -4.02
C GLU A 274 -36.87 -10.96 -5.11
N VAL A 275 -35.72 -11.54 -4.73
CA VAL A 275 -34.72 -12.04 -5.71
C VAL A 275 -34.87 -13.55 -5.97
N PRO A 276 -34.38 -14.06 -7.12
CA PRO A 276 -34.38 -15.49 -7.41
C PRO A 276 -33.68 -16.30 -6.31
N GLY A 277 -34.35 -17.31 -5.77
CA GLY A 277 -33.83 -18.12 -4.67
C GLY A 277 -33.98 -17.49 -3.27
N GLY A 278 -34.58 -16.30 -3.16
CA GLY A 278 -34.96 -15.68 -1.88
C GLY A 278 -33.80 -15.14 -1.04
N LYS A 279 -32.61 -14.99 -1.64
CA LYS A 279 -31.40 -14.58 -0.93
C LYS A 279 -30.36 -13.93 -1.83
N VAL A 280 -29.57 -13.06 -1.21
CA VAL A 280 -28.33 -12.52 -1.76
C VAL A 280 -27.16 -12.92 -0.86
N LEU A 281 -25.94 -12.90 -1.40
CA LEU A 281 -24.74 -13.24 -0.61
C LEU A 281 -23.83 -12.01 -0.52
N VAL A 282 -23.41 -11.69 0.68
CA VAL A 282 -22.53 -10.56 0.96
C VAL A 282 -21.13 -11.11 1.20
N GLU A 283 -20.16 -10.62 0.44
CA GLU A 283 -18.76 -10.97 0.64
C GLU A 283 -17.89 -9.71 0.60
N ASP A 284 -16.61 -9.85 0.97
CA ASP A 284 -15.69 -8.72 1.06
C ASP A 284 -15.65 -7.83 -0.20
N ARG A 285 -15.79 -8.42 -1.40
CA ARG A 285 -15.77 -7.69 -2.68
C ARG A 285 -17.08 -7.03 -3.06
N GLY A 286 -18.19 -7.37 -2.42
CA GLY A 286 -19.49 -6.81 -2.78
C GLY A 286 -20.69 -7.71 -2.50
N LEU A 287 -21.78 -7.40 -3.19
CA LEU A 287 -23.05 -8.11 -3.08
C LEU A 287 -23.24 -9.00 -4.30
N LEU A 288 -23.44 -10.30 -4.07
CA LEU A 288 -23.78 -11.28 -5.08
C LEU A 288 -25.30 -11.33 -5.27
N LEU A 289 -25.73 -10.91 -6.45
CA LEU A 289 -27.10 -10.92 -6.92
C LEU A 289 -27.36 -12.19 -7.75
N PRO A 290 -28.44 -12.95 -7.47
CA PRO A 290 -28.76 -14.14 -8.24
C PRO A 290 -29.44 -13.78 -9.57
N GLY A 291 -28.98 -14.38 -10.66
CA GLY A 291 -29.69 -14.42 -11.93
C GLY A 291 -30.70 -15.58 -11.96
N SER A 292 -31.68 -15.49 -12.86
CA SER A 292 -32.72 -16.51 -13.02
C SER A 292 -32.19 -17.88 -13.45
N ASP A 293 -30.96 -17.96 -13.99
CA ASP A 293 -30.27 -19.19 -14.40
C ASP A 293 -29.43 -19.83 -13.27
N GLY A 294 -29.57 -19.36 -12.03
CA GLY A 294 -28.87 -19.90 -10.84
C GLY A 294 -27.39 -19.49 -10.74
N LYS A 295 -26.92 -18.58 -11.61
CA LYS A 295 -25.59 -17.97 -11.56
C LYS A 295 -25.65 -16.57 -10.95
N TRP A 296 -24.49 -16.00 -10.62
CA TRP A 296 -24.42 -14.80 -9.76
C TRP A 296 -23.73 -13.61 -10.43
N VAL A 297 -24.20 -12.40 -10.19
CA VAL A 297 -23.54 -11.14 -10.57
C VAL A 297 -23.04 -10.50 -9.29
N ILE A 298 -21.77 -10.10 -9.24
CA ILE A 298 -21.26 -9.31 -8.11
C ILE A 298 -21.34 -7.83 -8.45
N VAL A 299 -21.82 -7.02 -7.52
CA VAL A 299 -21.78 -5.56 -7.59
C VAL A 299 -20.92 -5.06 -6.45
N ASP A 300 -20.04 -4.09 -6.69
CA ASP A 300 -19.10 -3.59 -5.67
C ASP A 300 -19.67 -2.40 -4.86
N THR A 301 -20.65 -1.69 -5.43
CA THR A 301 -21.21 -0.48 -4.86
C THR A 301 -22.74 -0.52 -4.94
N ILE A 302 -23.40 -0.10 -3.86
CA ILE A 302 -24.85 0.09 -3.82
C ILE A 302 -25.20 1.48 -3.33
N LYS A 303 -26.39 1.97 -3.70
CA LYS A 303 -27.00 3.17 -3.14
C LYS A 303 -28.36 2.84 -2.55
N ILE A 304 -28.54 3.11 -1.26
CA ILE A 304 -29.80 2.91 -0.52
C ILE A 304 -30.31 4.31 -0.14
N GLY A 305 -31.48 4.70 -0.67
CA GLY A 305 -31.96 6.08 -0.56
C GLY A 305 -31.00 7.07 -1.22
N THR A 306 -30.45 8.01 -0.43
CA THR A 306 -29.42 8.98 -0.88
C THR A 306 -27.99 8.47 -0.69
N LYS A 307 -27.79 7.39 0.08
CA LYS A 307 -26.47 6.97 0.59
C LYS A 307 -25.81 5.93 -0.31
N THR A 308 -24.61 6.22 -0.81
CA THR A 308 -23.77 5.26 -1.54
C THR A 308 -22.84 4.54 -0.55
N VAL A 309 -22.77 3.21 -0.59
CA VAL A 309 -21.91 2.39 0.29
C VAL A 309 -21.29 1.23 -0.49
N PRO A 310 -20.16 0.67 -0.01
CA PRO A 310 -19.67 -0.61 -0.49
C PRO A 310 -20.75 -1.68 -0.35
N ALA A 311 -20.97 -2.45 -1.41
CA ALA A 311 -21.99 -3.50 -1.45
C ALA A 311 -21.74 -4.63 -0.44
N SER A 312 -20.48 -4.79 0.00
CA SER A 312 -20.07 -5.72 1.06
C SER A 312 -20.63 -5.39 2.44
N LYS A 313 -21.26 -4.22 2.61
CA LYS A 313 -21.93 -3.80 3.85
C LYS A 313 -23.45 -4.02 3.83
N TYR A 314 -24.01 -4.58 2.76
CA TYR A 314 -25.46 -4.82 2.67
C TYR A 314 -25.93 -5.82 3.75
N GLY A 315 -27.04 -5.54 4.43
CA GLY A 315 -27.65 -6.45 5.41
C GLY A 315 -26.89 -6.65 6.73
N GLN A 316 -25.63 -6.25 6.82
CA GLN A 316 -24.94 -6.08 8.10
C GLN A 316 -25.61 -4.90 8.78
N GLY A 317 -26.31 -5.18 9.89
CA GLY A 317 -27.11 -4.19 10.63
C GLY A 317 -26.35 -2.87 10.61
N ALA A 318 -26.98 -1.84 10.05
CA ALA A 318 -26.35 -0.55 9.92
C ALA A 318 -25.81 -0.21 11.31
N ASP A 319 -24.49 -0.32 11.50
CA ASP A 319 -23.82 0.41 12.55
C ASP A 319 -24.39 1.81 12.40
N GLN A 320 -25.12 2.21 13.43
CA GLN A 320 -25.83 3.48 13.49
C GLN A 320 -24.77 4.57 13.38
N MET A 321 -24.34 4.89 12.16
CA MET A 321 -24.03 6.25 11.81
C MET A 321 -25.38 6.93 11.76
N GLN A 322 -25.84 7.28 12.96
CA GLN A 322 -26.86 8.28 13.16
C GLN A 322 -26.60 9.40 12.15
N GLU A 323 -27.67 9.87 11.52
CA GLU A 323 -27.65 11.16 10.84
C GLU A 323 -26.86 12.12 11.75
N LEU A 324 -25.77 12.69 11.24
CA LEU A 324 -24.84 13.47 12.06
C LEU A 324 -25.64 14.57 12.74
N VAL A 325 -25.98 14.38 14.03
CA VAL A 325 -26.67 15.41 14.81
C VAL A 325 -25.63 16.48 15.06
N LEU A 326 -25.64 17.50 14.21
CA LEU A 326 -24.66 18.57 14.23
C LEU A 326 -24.91 19.44 15.47
N THR A 327 -23.86 19.65 16.26
CA THR A 327 -23.87 20.71 17.27
C THR A 327 -23.98 22.07 16.59
N ASP A 328 -24.33 23.13 17.33
CA ASP A 328 -24.41 24.47 16.75
C ASP A 328 -23.05 24.95 16.20
N ASP A 329 -21.95 24.53 16.84
CA ASP A 329 -20.58 24.79 16.34
C ASP A 329 -20.27 24.03 15.04
N GLU A 330 -20.76 22.79 14.91
CA GLU A 330 -20.57 22.00 13.69
C GLU A 330 -21.39 22.53 12.52
N LYS A 331 -22.57 23.12 12.77
CA LYS A 331 -23.32 23.83 11.72
C LYS A 331 -22.52 25.02 11.16
N ILE A 332 -21.78 25.72 12.01
CA ILE A 332 -20.86 26.80 11.58
C ILE A 332 -19.75 26.22 10.69
N VAL A 333 -19.20 25.06 11.03
CA VAL A 333 -18.21 24.36 10.19
C VAL A 333 -18.83 23.96 8.83
N VAL A 334 -20.04 23.41 8.82
CA VAL A 334 -20.75 23.05 7.58
C VAL A 334 -20.96 24.28 6.68
N ASP A 335 -21.32 25.42 7.25
CA ASP A 335 -21.48 26.65 6.48
C ASP A 335 -20.14 27.18 5.94
N LYS A 336 -19.04 27.01 6.66
CA LYS A 336 -17.69 27.28 6.13
C LYS A 336 -17.36 26.33 4.98
N LEU A 337 -17.64 25.04 5.09
CA LEU A 337 -17.40 24.06 4.03
C LEU A 337 -18.19 24.38 2.77
N LYS A 338 -19.48 24.74 2.91
CA LYS A 338 -20.30 25.22 1.79
C LYS A 338 -19.70 26.45 1.12
N LYS A 339 -19.15 27.40 1.89
CA LYS A 339 -18.49 28.60 1.35
C LYS A 339 -17.19 28.26 0.62
N ILE A 340 -16.36 27.38 1.17
CA ILE A 340 -15.12 26.90 0.55
C ILE A 340 -15.44 26.22 -0.79
N TRP A 341 -16.36 25.25 -0.76
CA TRP A 341 -16.80 24.53 -1.96
C TRP A 341 -17.42 25.48 -2.99
N SER A 342 -18.28 26.41 -2.57
CA SER A 342 -18.86 27.42 -3.45
C SER A 342 -17.81 28.37 -4.04
N GLY A 343 -16.78 28.73 -3.27
CA GLY A 343 -15.68 29.58 -3.72
C GLY A 343 -14.72 28.90 -4.70
N ILE A 344 -14.46 27.60 -4.52
CA ILE A 344 -13.65 26.79 -5.44
C ILE A 344 -14.43 26.50 -6.72
N LEU A 345 -15.66 25.99 -6.59
CA LEU A 345 -16.51 25.59 -7.72
C LEU A 345 -17.19 26.79 -8.41
N LYS A 346 -17.12 27.99 -7.82
CA LYS A 346 -17.80 29.21 -8.28
C LYS A 346 -19.29 28.98 -8.58
N ALA A 347 -19.98 28.23 -7.72
CA ALA A 347 -21.38 27.86 -7.89
C ALA A 347 -22.10 27.70 -6.55
N SER A 348 -23.43 27.71 -6.58
CA SER A 348 -24.23 27.28 -5.42
C SER A 348 -24.05 25.79 -5.21
N VAL A 349 -23.73 25.38 -3.98
CA VAL A 349 -23.49 23.98 -3.62
C VAL A 349 -24.57 23.50 -2.65
N ASN A 350 -24.95 22.23 -2.81
CA ASN A 350 -25.82 21.48 -1.90
C ASN A 350 -25.13 20.14 -1.55
N ASN A 351 -25.72 19.35 -0.65
CA ASN A 351 -25.09 18.12 -0.18
C ASN A 351 -24.83 17.09 -1.29
N ASP A 352 -25.60 17.11 -2.38
CA ASP A 352 -25.44 16.21 -3.53
C ASP A 352 -24.48 16.76 -4.59
N THR A 353 -23.91 17.96 -4.38
CA THR A 353 -22.97 18.56 -5.32
C THR A 353 -21.69 17.75 -5.34
N ASP A 354 -21.40 17.09 -6.46
CA ASP A 354 -20.15 16.38 -6.70
C ASP A 354 -19.06 17.36 -7.15
N PHE A 355 -17.91 17.30 -6.50
CA PHE A 355 -16.78 18.19 -6.67
C PHE A 355 -16.19 18.11 -8.08
N PHE A 356 -16.02 16.90 -8.60
CA PHE A 356 -15.37 16.65 -9.89
C PHE A 356 -16.33 16.79 -11.05
N GLU A 357 -17.58 16.33 -10.91
CA GLU A 357 -18.62 16.60 -11.90
C GLU A 357 -18.93 18.10 -12.02
N SER A 358 -18.70 18.85 -10.93
CA SER A 358 -18.78 20.30 -10.93
C SER A 358 -17.57 21.00 -11.56
N GLY A 359 -16.60 20.27 -12.10
CA GLY A 359 -15.47 20.79 -12.88
C GLY A 359 -14.18 21.00 -12.09
N ALA A 360 -14.07 20.51 -10.85
CA ALA A 360 -12.85 20.64 -10.05
C ALA A 360 -11.69 19.79 -10.61
N SER A 361 -10.49 20.36 -10.61
CA SER A 361 -9.24 19.72 -11.02
C SER A 361 -8.47 19.13 -9.82
N SER A 362 -7.37 18.44 -10.08
CA SER A 362 -6.47 17.98 -9.00
C SER A 362 -5.84 19.14 -8.20
N ALA A 363 -5.66 20.31 -8.81
CA ALA A 363 -5.19 21.51 -8.10
C ALA A 363 -6.26 22.03 -7.12
N ASP A 364 -7.53 21.91 -7.48
CA ASP A 364 -8.66 22.30 -6.64
C ASP A 364 -8.83 21.36 -5.44
N VAL A 365 -8.42 20.09 -5.55
CA VAL A 365 -8.38 19.15 -4.41
C VAL A 365 -7.36 19.61 -3.37
N THR A 366 -6.16 20.01 -3.80
CA THR A 366 -5.15 20.56 -2.89
C THR A 366 -5.65 21.85 -2.24
N ARG A 367 -6.23 22.75 -3.02
CA ARG A 367 -6.83 23.98 -2.51
C ARG A 367 -7.94 23.70 -1.50
N LEU A 368 -8.82 22.74 -1.78
CA LEU A 368 -9.90 22.35 -0.88
C LEU A 368 -9.36 21.82 0.45
N ALA A 369 -8.37 20.92 0.41
CA ALA A 369 -7.76 20.38 1.63
C ALA A 369 -7.10 21.47 2.48
N GLU A 370 -6.37 22.40 1.86
CA GLU A 370 -5.72 23.52 2.56
C GLU A 370 -6.73 24.54 3.13
N GLU A 371 -7.77 24.91 2.37
CA GLU A 371 -8.81 25.82 2.87
C GLU A 371 -9.61 25.19 4.01
N ILE A 372 -9.90 23.89 3.94
CA ILE A 372 -10.54 23.16 5.06
C ILE A 372 -9.63 23.17 6.28
N LYS A 373 -8.37 22.79 6.15
CA LYS A 373 -7.38 22.81 7.25
C LYS A 373 -7.29 24.21 7.86
N PHE A 374 -7.18 25.25 7.05
CA PHE A 374 -7.04 26.63 7.51
C PHE A 374 -8.28 27.13 8.25
N HIS A 375 -9.49 26.82 7.77
CA HIS A 375 -10.74 27.39 8.31
C HIS A 375 -11.41 26.54 9.39
N THR A 376 -11.10 25.24 9.46
CA THR A 376 -11.72 24.29 10.39
C THR A 376 -10.72 23.56 11.29
N GLY A 377 -9.45 23.47 10.89
CA GLY A 377 -8.43 22.66 11.58
C GLY A 377 -8.40 21.20 11.15
N ALA A 378 -9.33 20.74 10.31
CA ALA A 378 -9.36 19.36 9.82
C ALA A 378 -8.36 19.14 8.69
N GLU A 379 -7.39 18.24 8.88
CA GLU A 379 -6.45 17.86 7.83
C GLU A 379 -7.00 16.74 6.95
N LEU A 380 -7.23 16.99 5.67
CA LEU A 380 -7.67 15.97 4.71
C LEU A 380 -6.52 15.55 3.78
N GLU A 381 -6.40 14.24 3.53
CA GLU A 381 -5.58 13.77 2.41
C GLU A 381 -6.35 13.88 1.09
N ALA A 382 -5.65 14.06 -0.03
CA ALA A 382 -6.27 14.17 -1.35
C ALA A 382 -7.15 12.94 -1.68
N THR A 383 -6.73 11.74 -1.28
CA THR A 383 -7.51 10.51 -1.43
C THR A 383 -8.83 10.55 -0.68
N GLN A 384 -8.90 11.18 0.49
CA GLN A 384 -10.16 11.35 1.21
C GLN A 384 -11.14 12.27 0.45
N VAL A 385 -10.63 13.28 -0.26
CA VAL A 385 -11.45 14.13 -1.14
C VAL A 385 -11.93 13.36 -2.36
N TYR A 386 -11.07 12.52 -2.97
CA TYR A 386 -11.47 11.67 -4.09
C TYR A 386 -12.52 10.62 -3.72
N MET A 387 -12.46 10.11 -2.48
CA MET A 387 -13.38 9.08 -1.97
C MET A 387 -14.69 9.64 -1.39
N ALA A 388 -14.73 10.94 -1.08
CA ALA A 388 -15.92 11.67 -0.65
C ALA A 388 -16.21 12.82 -1.64
N PRO A 389 -16.53 12.49 -2.90
CA PRO A 389 -16.60 13.48 -3.96
C PRO A 389 -17.81 14.42 -3.85
N THR A 390 -18.84 14.08 -3.06
CA THR A 390 -19.97 15.00 -2.83
C THR A 390 -19.78 15.87 -1.58
N LEU A 391 -20.37 17.06 -1.56
CA LEU A 391 -20.29 17.97 -0.42
C LEU A 391 -20.79 17.32 0.87
N GLY A 392 -21.88 16.56 0.81
CA GLY A 392 -22.44 15.86 1.97
C GLY A 392 -21.50 14.79 2.52
N GLU A 393 -20.84 14.02 1.66
CA GLU A 393 -19.82 13.06 2.05
C GLU A 393 -18.59 13.77 2.63
N ASN A 394 -18.13 14.86 2.00
CA ASN A 394 -16.99 15.64 2.47
C ASN A 394 -17.25 16.30 3.83
N ILE A 395 -18.45 16.85 4.05
CA ILE A 395 -18.91 17.34 5.36
C ILE A 395 -18.81 16.22 6.40
N ASN A 396 -19.30 15.02 6.08
CA ASN A 396 -19.21 13.91 7.01
C ASN A 396 -17.75 13.57 7.34
N VAL A 397 -16.86 13.50 6.34
CA VAL A 397 -15.43 13.26 6.59
C VAL A 397 -14.83 14.34 7.48
N VAL A 398 -15.09 15.63 7.21
CA VAL A 398 -14.53 16.74 7.99
C VAL A 398 -15.07 16.75 9.42
N ILE A 399 -16.39 16.63 9.61
CA ILE A 399 -17.00 16.67 10.95
C ILE A 399 -16.51 15.50 11.79
N ARG A 400 -16.44 14.28 11.23
CA ARG A 400 -15.88 13.12 11.93
C ARG A 400 -14.43 13.33 12.33
N LYS A 401 -13.64 13.94 11.44
CA LYS A 401 -12.24 14.26 11.73
C LYS A 401 -12.10 15.27 12.86
N LEU A 402 -12.97 16.29 12.91
CA LEU A 402 -13.01 17.29 13.99
C LEU A 402 -13.51 16.71 15.32
N ARG A 403 -14.43 15.75 15.29
CA ARG A 403 -14.88 15.00 16.46
C ARG A 403 -13.83 14.02 16.99
N GLY A 404 -12.78 13.77 16.23
CA GLY A 404 -11.83 12.70 16.52
C GLY A 404 -12.40 11.30 16.30
N GLU A 405 -13.50 11.15 15.55
CA GLU A 405 -14.05 9.84 15.17
C GLU A 405 -13.12 9.09 14.19
N ASP A 406 -12.13 9.77 13.62
CA ASP A 406 -11.00 9.19 12.88
C ASP A 406 -9.83 8.76 13.79
N GLN A 407 -9.91 8.98 15.12
CA GLN A 407 -8.90 8.45 16.04
C GLN A 407 -9.02 6.93 16.03
N ILE A 408 -8.03 6.30 15.40
CA ILE A 408 -7.89 4.86 15.42
C ILE A 408 -7.66 4.48 16.89
N SER A 409 -8.68 3.90 17.52
CA SER A 409 -8.56 3.29 18.83
C SER A 409 -8.28 1.80 18.66
N ILE A 410 -7.51 1.25 19.58
CA ILE A 410 -7.26 -0.18 19.68
C ILE A 410 -7.59 -0.62 21.08
N ASP A 411 -8.44 -1.65 21.17
CA ASP A 411 -8.89 -2.21 22.43
C ASP A 411 -8.06 -3.46 22.76
N TYR A 412 -7.58 -3.54 23.99
CA TYR A 412 -6.87 -4.67 24.57
C TYR A 412 -6.89 -4.55 26.09
N ASP A 413 -6.77 -5.67 26.80
CA ASP A 413 -6.60 -5.68 28.26
C ASP A 413 -5.14 -5.32 28.60
N PRO A 414 -4.86 -4.13 29.17
CA PRO A 414 -3.49 -3.69 29.37
C PRO A 414 -2.89 -4.32 30.63
N ILE A 415 -1.65 -4.77 30.52
CA ILE A 415 -0.80 -4.93 31.70
C ILE A 415 -0.34 -3.54 32.15
N VAL A 416 -0.54 -3.23 33.43
CA VAL A 416 -0.15 -1.96 34.04
C VAL A 416 0.93 -2.21 35.09
N LEU A 417 2.10 -1.58 34.92
CA LEU A 417 3.22 -1.67 35.85
C LEU A 417 3.73 -0.28 36.22
N ASN A 418 3.95 -0.02 37.51
CA ASN A 418 4.61 1.19 37.97
C ASN A 418 6.12 0.93 38.08
N VAL A 419 6.88 1.39 37.08
CA VAL A 419 8.32 1.09 36.95
C VAL A 419 9.02 2.26 36.26
N ASN A 420 10.30 2.50 36.56
CA ASN A 420 11.10 3.58 35.96
C ASN A 420 10.43 4.97 36.04
N ASN A 421 9.74 5.25 37.16
CA ASN A 421 8.97 6.48 37.40
C ASN A 421 7.84 6.75 36.38
N MET A 422 7.25 5.70 35.82
CA MET A 422 6.10 5.79 34.91
C MET A 422 5.09 4.67 35.16
N GLU A 423 3.83 4.93 34.79
CA GLU A 423 2.79 3.91 34.67
C GLU A 423 2.88 3.33 33.25
N LEU A 424 3.56 2.19 33.13
CA LEU A 424 3.78 1.50 31.87
C LEU A 424 2.55 0.67 31.50
N LYS A 425 1.96 0.93 30.32
CA LYS A 425 0.80 0.21 29.78
C LYS A 425 1.14 -0.48 28.46
N PHE A 426 0.90 -1.78 28.40
CA PHE A 426 1.23 -2.56 27.21
C PHE A 426 0.33 -3.79 27.04
N PRO A 427 0.12 -4.23 25.79
CA PRO A 427 -0.63 -5.44 25.48
C PRO A 427 0.18 -6.70 25.78
N HIS A 428 -0.51 -7.80 26.09
CA HIS A 428 0.08 -9.12 26.31
C HIS A 428 -0.50 -10.22 25.40
N GLU A 429 -1.57 -9.94 24.67
CA GLU A 429 -2.21 -10.85 23.73
C GLU A 429 -1.48 -10.91 22.38
N MET A 430 -1.76 -11.93 21.56
CA MET A 430 -1.26 -11.96 20.17
C MET A 430 -1.95 -10.87 19.35
N PHE A 431 -1.34 -10.46 18.24
CA PHE A 431 -1.92 -9.45 17.35
C PHE A 431 -2.24 -10.07 15.99
N ILE A 432 -3.52 -10.19 15.64
CA ILE A 432 -3.99 -10.80 14.40
C ILE A 432 -5.08 -9.91 13.79
N ASP A 433 -4.90 -9.56 12.51
CA ASP A 433 -5.89 -8.81 11.74
C ASP A 433 -6.33 -7.49 12.40
N GLY A 434 -5.37 -6.72 12.92
CA GLY A 434 -5.63 -5.43 13.57
C GLY A 434 -6.16 -5.52 15.01
N LYS A 435 -6.24 -6.72 15.61
CA LYS A 435 -6.82 -6.95 16.93
C LYS A 435 -5.90 -7.75 17.84
N PHE A 436 -5.96 -7.45 19.13
CA PHE A 436 -5.36 -8.27 20.17
C PHE A 436 -6.27 -9.46 20.49
N VAL A 437 -5.71 -10.68 20.50
CA VAL A 437 -6.44 -11.94 20.63
C VAL A 437 -5.68 -12.98 21.45
N ASN A 438 -6.43 -13.77 22.22
CA ASN A 438 -5.93 -14.95 22.92
C ASN A 438 -5.66 -16.14 21.97
N SER A 439 -4.90 -17.12 22.48
CA SER A 439 -4.63 -18.40 21.79
C SER A 439 -5.91 -19.21 21.62
N SER A 440 -6.13 -19.78 20.44
CA SER A 440 -7.28 -20.66 20.22
C SER A 440 -7.26 -21.92 21.10
N SER A 441 -6.09 -22.29 21.61
CA SER A 441 -5.92 -23.40 22.56
C SER A 441 -6.14 -23.02 24.02
N GLY A 442 -6.26 -21.72 24.34
CA GLY A 442 -6.30 -21.19 25.71
C GLY A 442 -4.99 -21.33 26.51
N LYS A 443 -3.94 -21.90 25.91
CA LYS A 443 -2.64 -22.08 26.58
C LYS A 443 -1.88 -20.76 26.68
N THR A 444 -1.10 -20.63 27.75
CA THR A 444 -0.26 -19.45 28.02
C THR A 444 1.14 -19.86 28.49
N PHE A 445 2.07 -18.90 28.51
CA PHE A 445 3.40 -19.02 29.10
C PHE A 445 3.78 -17.71 29.80
N GLN A 446 4.76 -17.75 30.71
CA GLN A 446 5.25 -16.55 31.41
C GLN A 446 6.49 -15.99 30.72
N THR A 447 6.55 -14.66 30.56
CA THR A 447 7.82 -13.97 30.34
C THR A 447 8.44 -13.56 31.69
N ILE A 448 9.76 -13.59 31.79
CA ILE A 448 10.51 -13.48 33.04
C ILE A 448 11.43 -12.27 32.97
N ASN A 449 11.43 -11.44 34.01
CA ASN A 449 12.37 -10.34 34.12
C ASN A 449 13.76 -10.86 34.52
N PRO A 450 14.80 -10.74 33.67
CA PRO A 450 16.12 -11.29 33.96
C PRO A 450 16.85 -10.62 35.12
N ALA A 451 16.48 -9.38 35.48
CA ALA A 451 17.09 -8.68 36.61
C ALA A 451 16.61 -9.22 37.96
N THR A 452 15.45 -9.87 38.00
CA THR A 452 14.80 -10.32 39.25
C THR A 452 14.39 -11.79 39.25
N GLU A 453 14.48 -12.49 38.12
CA GLU A 453 14.01 -13.87 37.91
C GLU A 453 12.49 -14.07 38.17
N LYS A 454 11.72 -12.98 38.25
CA LYS A 454 10.27 -13.00 38.50
C LYS A 454 9.46 -12.89 37.21
N PRO A 455 8.28 -13.52 37.13
CA PRO A 455 7.35 -13.33 36.01
C PRO A 455 6.91 -11.87 35.86
N ILE A 456 6.86 -11.37 34.62
CA ILE A 456 6.32 -10.04 34.30
C ILE A 456 4.81 -10.15 34.07
N CYS A 457 4.41 -11.01 33.14
CA CYS A 457 3.01 -11.28 32.81
C CYS A 457 2.86 -12.65 32.11
N SER A 458 1.61 -13.04 31.86
CA SER A 458 1.24 -14.26 31.13
C SER A 458 0.84 -13.92 29.69
N LEU A 459 1.40 -14.64 28.72
CA LEU A 459 1.17 -14.42 27.30
C LEU A 459 0.54 -15.65 26.64
N PRO A 460 -0.29 -15.49 25.60
CA PRO A 460 -0.81 -16.61 24.85
C PRO A 460 0.30 -17.44 24.19
N LEU A 461 0.15 -18.76 24.25
CA LEU A 461 0.97 -19.72 23.52
C LEU A 461 0.23 -20.09 22.23
N ALA A 462 0.63 -19.52 21.10
CA ALA A 462 -0.04 -19.75 19.81
C ALA A 462 -0.09 -21.24 19.45
N SER A 463 -1.22 -21.65 18.91
CA SER A 463 -1.37 -22.94 18.24
C SER A 463 -1.04 -22.83 16.74
N VAL A 464 -1.03 -23.96 16.04
CA VAL A 464 -0.93 -23.99 14.56
C VAL A 464 -2.11 -23.28 13.91
N ASP A 465 -3.31 -23.35 14.51
CA ASP A 465 -4.49 -22.65 13.98
C ASP A 465 -4.34 -21.12 14.07
N ASP A 466 -3.74 -20.62 15.15
CA ASP A 466 -3.47 -19.19 15.29
C ASP A 466 -2.48 -18.69 14.22
N VAL A 467 -1.46 -19.49 13.90
CA VAL A 467 -0.55 -19.20 12.77
C VAL A 467 -1.32 -19.17 11.45
N ASN A 468 -2.19 -20.15 11.21
CA ASN A 468 -3.00 -20.19 9.99
C ASN A 468 -3.95 -18.97 9.89
N ARG A 469 -4.55 -18.54 11.01
CA ARG A 469 -5.39 -17.33 11.09
C ARG A 469 -4.57 -16.09 10.73
N ALA A 470 -3.38 -15.93 11.32
CA ALA A 470 -2.47 -14.83 11.01
C ALA A 470 -2.04 -14.81 9.53
N VAL A 471 -1.71 -15.97 8.95
CA VAL A 471 -1.33 -16.05 7.53
C VAL A 471 -2.53 -15.75 6.61
N ARG A 472 -3.74 -16.20 6.95
CA ARG A 472 -4.95 -15.84 6.19
C ARG A 472 -5.21 -14.34 6.21
N ALA A 473 -5.05 -13.68 7.36
CA ALA A 473 -5.17 -12.23 7.48
C ALA A 473 -4.11 -11.50 6.63
N ALA A 474 -2.84 -11.92 6.73
CA ALA A 474 -1.75 -11.38 5.91
C ALA A 474 -2.00 -11.54 4.41
N LYS A 475 -2.50 -12.69 3.98
CA LYS A 475 -2.85 -12.95 2.58
C LYS A 475 -4.01 -12.08 2.11
N LYS A 476 -5.08 -11.97 2.91
CA LYS A 476 -6.22 -11.08 2.61
C LYS A 476 -5.77 -9.63 2.45
N ALA A 477 -4.97 -9.13 3.39
CA ALA A 477 -4.42 -7.78 3.36
C ALA A 477 -3.52 -7.54 2.12
N PHE A 478 -2.73 -8.53 1.71
CA PHE A 478 -1.85 -8.43 0.54
C PHE A 478 -2.60 -8.52 -0.80
N GLU A 479 -3.51 -9.48 -0.96
CA GLU A 479 -4.15 -9.75 -2.25
C GLU A 479 -5.33 -8.81 -2.52
N ARG A 480 -6.02 -8.35 -1.48
CA ARG A 480 -7.30 -7.65 -1.58
C ARG A 480 -7.38 -6.36 -0.77
N GLY A 481 -6.55 -6.24 0.27
CA GLY A 481 -6.54 -5.09 1.16
C GLY A 481 -6.00 -3.80 0.52
N GLU A 482 -6.24 -2.69 1.20
CA GLU A 482 -5.82 -1.35 0.77
C GLU A 482 -4.29 -1.23 0.65
N TRP A 483 -3.52 -2.02 1.41
CA TRP A 483 -2.05 -1.96 1.44
C TRP A 483 -1.40 -2.16 0.06
N ARG A 484 -1.95 -3.08 -0.75
CA ARG A 484 -1.44 -3.38 -2.08
C ARG A 484 -1.87 -2.35 -3.13
N GLN A 485 -3.02 -1.73 -2.92
CA GLN A 485 -3.61 -0.74 -3.83
C GLN A 485 -3.09 0.68 -3.57
N MET A 486 -2.64 0.95 -2.34
CA MET A 486 -2.06 2.20 -1.91
C MET A 486 -0.78 2.52 -2.68
N SER A 487 -0.62 3.80 -3.04
CA SER A 487 0.60 4.26 -3.71
C SER A 487 1.82 4.01 -2.82
N ALA A 488 2.98 3.80 -3.43
CA ALA A 488 4.20 3.58 -2.67
C ALA A 488 4.54 4.77 -1.74
N ARG A 489 4.17 6.00 -2.13
CA ARG A 489 4.35 7.20 -1.32
C ARG A 489 3.48 7.23 -0.08
N GLU A 490 2.20 6.88 -0.19
CA GLU A 490 1.29 6.80 0.96
C GLU A 490 1.71 5.71 1.95
N ARG A 491 2.27 4.61 1.43
CA ARG A 491 2.91 3.58 2.26
C ARG A 491 4.06 4.19 3.07
N GLY A 492 4.96 4.91 2.41
CA GLY A 492 6.06 5.65 3.06
C GLY A 492 5.58 6.59 4.15
N LYS A 493 4.50 7.38 3.91
CA LYS A 493 3.93 8.27 4.93
C LYS A 493 3.50 7.53 6.21
N ARG A 494 2.85 6.36 6.07
CA ARG A 494 2.42 5.54 7.23
C ARG A 494 3.62 4.97 7.99
N LEU A 495 4.68 4.57 7.28
CA LEU A 495 5.91 4.11 7.92
C LEU A 495 6.64 5.25 8.66
N TYR A 496 6.64 6.48 8.13
CA TYR A 496 7.13 7.66 8.85
C TYR A 496 6.30 7.93 10.11
N LYS A 497 4.96 7.92 10.00
CA LYS A 497 4.07 8.12 11.15
C LYS A 497 4.29 7.06 12.24
N LEU A 498 4.52 5.81 11.85
CA LEU A 498 4.88 4.74 12.79
C LEU A 498 6.19 5.04 13.52
N ALA A 499 7.23 5.49 12.80
CA ALA A 499 8.48 5.88 13.41
C ALA A 499 8.32 7.06 14.39
N ASP A 500 7.48 8.04 14.07
CA ASP A 500 7.20 9.17 14.96
C ASP A 500 6.43 8.73 16.22
N LEU A 501 5.49 7.80 16.11
CA LEU A 501 4.81 7.20 17.25
C LEU A 501 5.78 6.38 18.13
N MET A 502 6.73 5.67 17.53
CA MET A 502 7.79 4.98 18.27
C MET A 502 8.71 5.95 19.00
N GLU A 503 9.05 7.10 18.40
CA GLU A 503 9.80 8.17 19.08
C GLU A 503 9.02 8.77 20.25
N GLN A 504 7.71 8.98 20.09
CA GLN A 504 6.85 9.49 21.17
C GLN A 504 6.76 8.53 22.36
N HIS A 505 6.86 7.22 22.14
CA HIS A 505 6.79 6.18 23.17
C HIS A 505 8.17 5.57 23.46
N LYS A 506 9.25 6.29 23.15
CA LYS A 506 10.62 5.77 23.19
C LYS A 506 11.02 5.31 24.59
N GLU A 507 10.66 6.06 25.62
CA GLU A 507 10.95 5.75 27.01
C GLU A 507 10.16 4.52 27.49
N GLU A 508 8.91 4.36 27.05
CA GLU A 508 8.09 3.17 27.35
C GLU A 508 8.69 1.92 26.70
N LEU A 509 9.01 2.00 25.40
CA LEU A 509 9.63 0.91 24.64
C LEU A 509 10.98 0.52 25.24
N ALA A 510 11.81 1.49 25.64
CA ALA A 510 13.10 1.21 26.26
C ALA A 510 12.95 0.58 27.65
N THR A 511 11.94 1.01 28.42
CA THR A 511 11.64 0.41 29.73
C THR A 511 11.18 -1.04 29.57
N LEU A 512 10.31 -1.33 28.59
CA LEU A 512 9.91 -2.69 28.25
C LEU A 512 11.11 -3.56 27.84
N GLU A 513 11.96 -3.06 26.96
CA GLU A 513 13.16 -3.79 26.50
C GLU A 513 14.11 -4.08 27.69
N SER A 514 14.22 -3.16 28.65
CA SER A 514 15.02 -3.34 29.86
C SER A 514 14.47 -4.44 30.77
N ILE A 515 13.16 -4.51 30.99
CA ILE A 515 12.56 -5.50 31.89
C ILE A 515 12.35 -6.87 31.23
N ASP A 516 12.14 -6.93 29.91
CA ASP A 516 11.88 -8.18 29.18
C ASP A 516 13.19 -8.82 28.69
N ALA A 517 14.18 -8.01 28.27
CA ALA A 517 15.43 -8.51 27.69
C ALA A 517 16.68 -8.27 28.55
N GLY A 518 16.59 -7.49 29.63
CA GLY A 518 17.74 -7.13 30.47
C GLY A 518 18.64 -6.04 29.86
N ALA A 519 18.19 -5.36 28.80
CA ALA A 519 18.93 -4.29 28.16
C ALA A 519 19.10 -3.10 29.12
N VAL A 520 20.32 -2.61 29.31
CA VAL A 520 20.56 -1.39 30.08
C VAL A 520 19.75 -0.24 29.47
N TYR A 521 18.95 0.46 30.27
CA TYR A 521 17.94 1.41 29.79
C TYR A 521 18.50 2.52 28.90
N THR A 522 19.63 3.11 29.27
CA THR A 522 20.30 4.15 28.47
C THR A 522 20.76 3.61 27.11
N LEU A 523 21.18 2.34 27.06
CA LEU A 523 21.53 1.63 25.84
C LEU A 523 20.28 1.25 25.03
N ALA A 524 19.20 0.84 25.70
CA ALA A 524 17.91 0.55 25.07
C ALA A 524 17.35 1.78 24.37
N LEU A 525 17.31 2.93 25.05
CA LEU A 525 16.90 4.23 24.50
C LEU A 525 17.70 4.58 23.23
N LYS A 526 19.03 4.54 23.33
CA LYS A 526 19.91 4.99 22.24
C LYS A 526 19.94 4.01 21.06
N THR A 527 19.98 2.71 21.35
CA THR A 527 20.29 1.68 20.34
C THR A 527 19.07 0.85 20.02
N HIS A 528 18.49 0.13 20.99
CA HIS A 528 17.39 -0.81 20.72
C HIS A 528 16.18 -0.08 20.12
N VAL A 529 15.81 1.06 20.70
CA VAL A 529 14.67 1.88 20.24
C VAL A 529 15.13 2.96 19.28
N GLY A 530 16.19 3.70 19.60
CA GLY A 530 16.70 4.79 18.74
C GLY A 530 17.02 4.31 17.32
N MET A 531 17.78 3.23 17.16
CA MET A 531 18.08 2.68 15.84
C MET A 531 16.85 2.08 15.17
N SER A 532 15.90 1.50 15.94
CA SER A 532 14.63 1.02 15.37
C SER A 532 13.87 2.15 14.67
N ILE A 533 13.77 3.31 15.32
CA ILE A 533 13.12 4.50 14.75
C ILE A 533 13.84 4.93 13.46
N ASP A 534 15.17 4.98 13.48
CA ASP A 534 15.96 5.34 12.30
C ASP A 534 15.75 4.36 11.14
N VAL A 535 15.64 3.06 11.41
CA VAL A 535 15.37 2.03 10.39
C VAL A 535 13.99 2.22 9.75
N TRP A 536 12.96 2.51 10.54
CA TRP A 536 11.63 2.79 10.01
C TRP A 536 11.62 4.06 9.14
N ARG A 537 12.28 5.14 9.58
CA ARG A 537 12.44 6.37 8.79
C ARG A 537 13.21 6.12 7.49
N TYR A 538 14.31 5.37 7.56
CA TYR A 538 15.13 5.04 6.40
C TYR A 538 14.33 4.29 5.32
N PHE A 539 13.65 3.21 5.70
CA PHE A 539 12.87 2.42 4.74
C PHE A 539 11.56 3.08 4.30
N ALA A 540 10.96 3.96 5.12
CA ALA A 540 9.87 4.82 4.69
C ALA A 540 10.27 5.68 3.48
N GLY A 541 11.51 6.18 3.47
CA GLY A 541 12.10 6.93 2.36
C GLY A 541 12.31 6.10 1.08
N TRP A 542 12.40 4.77 1.19
CA TRP A 542 12.64 3.89 0.04
C TRP A 542 11.39 3.49 -0.73
N CYS A 543 10.21 3.58 -0.13
CA CYS A 543 8.97 3.08 -0.74
C CYS A 543 8.78 3.59 -2.18
N ASP A 544 8.99 4.89 -2.44
CA ASP A 544 8.84 5.50 -3.77
C ASP A 544 10.13 5.62 -4.58
N LYS A 545 11.21 4.97 -4.14
CA LYS A 545 12.53 4.94 -4.80
C LYS A 545 12.94 3.56 -5.30
N ILE A 546 12.10 2.55 -5.08
CA ILE A 546 12.26 1.21 -5.67
C ILE A 546 11.98 1.31 -7.19
N GLN A 547 13.01 1.07 -8.01
CA GLN A 547 12.94 1.22 -9.47
C GLN A 547 13.21 -0.08 -10.22
N GLY A 548 12.56 -0.23 -11.38
CA GLY A 548 12.90 -1.21 -12.40
C GLY A 548 14.01 -0.72 -13.35
N LYS A 549 14.20 -1.40 -14.48
CA LYS A 549 15.18 -1.06 -15.52
C LYS A 549 14.54 -1.12 -16.90
N THR A 550 15.03 -0.31 -17.84
CA THR A 550 14.86 -0.53 -19.29
C THR A 550 16.09 -1.25 -19.83
N ILE A 551 15.90 -2.26 -20.68
CA ILE A 551 16.98 -3.17 -21.12
C ILE A 551 17.11 -3.10 -22.65
N PRO A 552 18.27 -2.74 -23.20
CA PRO A 552 18.50 -2.65 -24.64
C PRO A 552 18.74 -4.05 -25.25
N ILE A 553 17.69 -4.84 -25.37
CA ILE A 553 17.74 -6.16 -26.01
C ILE A 553 17.85 -6.03 -27.54
N SER A 554 18.30 -7.10 -28.20
CA SER A 554 18.30 -7.20 -29.66
C SER A 554 16.88 -7.09 -30.22
N ASN A 555 16.73 -6.33 -31.31
CA ASN A 555 15.44 -6.18 -32.01
C ASN A 555 15.16 -7.40 -32.91
N ALA A 556 13.90 -7.85 -32.92
CA ALA A 556 13.34 -8.82 -33.87
C ALA A 556 13.06 -8.14 -35.22
N ARG A 557 14.13 -7.81 -35.96
CA ARG A 557 14.05 -7.04 -37.21
C ARG A 557 13.07 -7.69 -38.22
N PRO A 558 12.28 -6.89 -38.96
CA PRO A 558 12.31 -5.42 -39.03
C PRO A 558 11.63 -4.69 -37.85
N ASN A 559 10.91 -5.40 -36.98
CA ASN A 559 10.20 -4.84 -35.82
C ASN A 559 11.19 -4.38 -34.72
N LYS A 560 10.68 -3.63 -33.73
CA LYS A 560 11.45 -3.19 -32.55
C LYS A 560 10.95 -3.89 -31.30
N ASN A 561 11.79 -3.94 -30.27
CA ASN A 561 11.40 -4.46 -28.96
C ASN A 561 11.69 -3.45 -27.84
N LEU A 562 10.75 -3.34 -26.89
CA LEU A 562 10.93 -2.66 -25.62
C LEU A 562 10.97 -3.71 -24.50
N CYS A 563 12.06 -3.77 -23.76
CA CYS A 563 12.19 -4.62 -22.58
C CYS A 563 12.33 -3.76 -21.32
N LEU A 564 11.49 -4.02 -20.33
CA LEU A 564 11.51 -3.33 -19.05
C LEU A 564 11.29 -4.30 -17.89
N THR A 565 11.74 -3.94 -16.70
CA THR A 565 11.50 -4.72 -15.47
C THR A 565 10.61 -3.97 -14.49
N LEU A 566 9.78 -4.71 -13.76
CA LEU A 566 9.03 -4.24 -12.61
C LEU A 566 9.57 -4.90 -11.35
N ARG A 567 9.64 -4.14 -10.26
CA ARG A 567 9.98 -4.62 -8.92
C ARG A 567 8.69 -4.79 -8.12
N GLU A 568 8.32 -6.03 -7.85
CA GLU A 568 7.07 -6.36 -7.15
C GLU A 568 7.36 -6.98 -5.78
N PRO A 569 6.52 -6.78 -4.75
CA PRO A 569 6.63 -7.49 -3.49
C PRO A 569 6.53 -9.00 -3.69
N VAL A 570 7.15 -9.77 -2.78
CA VAL A 570 7.12 -11.24 -2.79
C VAL A 570 5.81 -11.83 -2.28
N GLY A 571 5.04 -11.10 -1.47
CA GLY A 571 3.75 -11.53 -0.93
C GLY A 571 3.69 -11.55 0.59
N VAL A 572 3.16 -12.65 1.15
CA VAL A 572 3.15 -12.87 2.60
C VAL A 572 4.52 -13.32 3.08
N VAL A 573 5.05 -12.66 4.10
CA VAL A 573 6.37 -12.90 4.67
C VAL A 573 6.25 -13.41 6.10
N GLY A 574 6.98 -14.48 6.44
CA GLY A 574 7.18 -14.89 7.82
C GLY A 574 8.49 -14.33 8.37
N LEU A 575 8.46 -13.64 9.51
CA LEU A 575 9.67 -13.15 10.19
C LEU A 575 9.85 -13.86 11.53
N ILE A 576 11.03 -14.42 11.77
CA ILE A 576 11.41 -15.07 13.02
C ILE A 576 12.66 -14.37 13.55
N THR A 577 12.53 -13.67 14.68
CA THR A 577 13.59 -12.81 15.23
C THR A 577 14.18 -13.37 16.53
N PRO A 578 15.45 -13.06 16.85
CA PRO A 578 16.11 -13.48 18.08
C PRO A 578 15.66 -12.61 19.27
N TRP A 579 16.26 -12.86 20.42
CA TRP A 579 15.91 -12.28 21.73
C TRP A 579 16.90 -11.21 22.23
N ASN A 580 18.03 -11.02 21.56
CA ASN A 580 19.11 -10.15 22.04
C ASN A 580 18.88 -8.65 21.83
N TYR A 581 18.18 -8.28 20.75
CA TYR A 581 17.65 -6.94 20.50
C TYR A 581 16.22 -7.04 19.95
N PRO A 582 15.22 -7.38 20.78
CA PRO A 582 13.89 -7.77 20.32
C PRO A 582 13.23 -6.76 19.35
N LEU A 583 13.13 -5.48 19.73
CA LEU A 583 12.50 -4.46 18.90
C LEU A 583 13.37 -4.08 17.69
N MET A 584 14.69 -4.06 17.88
CA MET A 584 15.64 -3.69 16.82
C MET A 584 15.65 -4.71 15.69
N MET A 585 15.70 -6.00 16.00
CA MET A 585 15.67 -7.07 15.00
C MET A 585 14.32 -7.18 14.31
N LEU A 586 13.22 -6.92 15.03
CA LEU A 586 11.91 -6.73 14.42
C LEU A 586 11.97 -5.61 13.38
N SER A 587 12.48 -4.44 13.76
CA SER A 587 12.51 -3.25 12.92
C SER A 587 13.39 -3.44 11.69
N TRP A 588 14.59 -4.02 11.84
CA TRP A 588 15.53 -4.31 10.75
C TRP A 588 14.88 -5.11 9.62
N LYS A 589 14.16 -6.19 9.99
CA LYS A 589 13.55 -7.08 9.02
C LYS A 589 12.21 -6.54 8.50
N MET A 590 11.37 -6.03 9.39
CA MET A 590 9.99 -5.66 9.07
C MET A 590 9.90 -4.36 8.28
N ALA A 591 10.75 -3.36 8.56
CA ALA A 591 10.69 -2.08 7.85
C ALA A 591 10.98 -2.23 6.36
N ALA A 592 12.04 -2.97 5.98
CA ALA A 592 12.34 -3.28 4.57
C ALA A 592 11.23 -4.11 3.91
N CYS A 593 10.68 -5.09 4.64
CA CYS A 593 9.57 -5.92 4.19
C CYS A 593 8.32 -5.09 3.83
N LEU A 594 7.90 -4.20 4.73
CA LEU A 594 6.74 -3.35 4.53
C LEU A 594 6.99 -2.25 3.50
N ALA A 595 8.18 -1.65 3.45
CA ALA A 595 8.54 -0.67 2.42
C ALA A 595 8.41 -1.27 1.00
N ALA A 596 8.86 -2.52 0.82
CA ALA A 596 8.69 -3.27 -0.43
C ALA A 596 7.21 -3.61 -0.77
N GLY A 597 6.28 -3.49 0.18
CA GLY A 597 4.84 -3.67 -0.03
C GLY A 597 4.30 -5.06 0.29
N ASN A 598 5.04 -5.81 1.10
CA ASN A 598 4.62 -7.12 1.59
C ASN A 598 3.72 -6.98 2.81
N THR A 599 3.10 -8.09 3.23
CA THR A 599 2.46 -8.25 4.54
C THR A 599 3.23 -9.28 5.36
N VAL A 600 3.09 -9.24 6.68
CA VAL A 600 3.97 -9.98 7.58
C VAL A 600 3.22 -10.74 8.67
N VAL A 601 3.70 -11.95 8.94
CA VAL A 601 3.45 -12.68 10.19
C VAL A 601 4.78 -12.79 10.92
N HIS A 602 4.88 -12.11 12.06
CA HIS A 602 6.08 -12.07 12.90
C HIS A 602 5.93 -12.99 14.10
N LYS A 603 6.99 -13.75 14.36
CA LYS A 603 7.15 -14.59 15.54
C LYS A 603 8.34 -14.04 16.33
N PRO A 604 8.13 -13.28 17.41
CA PRO A 604 9.21 -12.90 18.31
C PRO A 604 9.77 -14.14 19.02
N ALA A 605 10.99 -14.01 19.56
CA ALA A 605 11.53 -15.02 20.46
C ALA A 605 10.61 -15.18 21.68
N GLN A 606 10.42 -16.42 22.14
CA GLN A 606 9.47 -16.72 23.21
C GLN A 606 9.82 -15.98 24.52
N VAL A 607 11.10 -15.73 24.77
CA VAL A 607 11.59 -15.10 26.01
C VAL A 607 11.53 -13.57 26.00
N THR A 608 11.23 -12.94 24.86
CA THR A 608 11.20 -11.47 24.74
C THR A 608 10.10 -10.95 23.79
N PRO A 609 8.81 -11.19 24.07
CA PRO A 609 7.74 -10.82 23.17
C PRO A 609 7.21 -9.38 23.35
N LEU A 610 7.49 -8.70 24.47
CA LEU A 610 6.66 -7.56 24.92
C LEU A 610 6.77 -6.32 24.03
N THR A 611 7.97 -5.96 23.58
CA THR A 611 8.13 -4.78 22.70
C THR A 611 7.58 -5.00 21.31
N ALA A 612 7.51 -6.24 20.82
CA ALA A 612 6.81 -6.56 19.58
C ALA A 612 5.30 -6.30 19.72
N LEU A 613 4.70 -6.67 20.84
CA LEU A 613 3.28 -6.44 21.10
C LEU A 613 2.96 -4.94 21.28
N LYS A 614 3.80 -4.20 22.02
CA LYS A 614 3.68 -2.73 22.11
C LYS A 614 3.84 -2.07 20.73
N PHE A 615 4.74 -2.56 19.89
CA PHE A 615 4.88 -2.10 18.52
C PHE A 615 3.61 -2.32 17.67
N ALA A 616 2.90 -3.45 17.87
CA ALA A 616 1.64 -3.70 17.16
C ALA A 616 0.56 -2.65 17.47
N GLU A 617 0.43 -2.24 18.73
CA GLU A 617 -0.45 -1.13 19.13
C GLU A 617 -0.11 0.14 18.34
N LEU A 618 1.16 0.54 18.34
CA LEU A 618 1.62 1.73 17.62
C LEU A 618 1.39 1.63 16.10
N SER A 619 1.47 0.43 15.53
CA SER A 619 1.18 0.20 14.10
C SER A 619 -0.26 0.51 13.74
N VAL A 620 -1.21 0.21 14.63
CA VAL A 620 -2.63 0.53 14.42
C VAL A 620 -2.85 2.04 14.53
N LEU A 621 -2.27 2.70 15.53
CA LEU A 621 -2.31 4.16 15.67
C LEU A 621 -1.67 4.89 14.46
N ALA A 622 -0.66 4.27 13.82
CA ALA A 622 -0.03 4.75 12.61
C ALA A 622 -0.92 4.62 11.35
N GLY A 623 -2.06 3.91 11.43
CA GLY A 623 -2.95 3.65 10.32
C GLY A 623 -2.43 2.58 9.37
N ILE A 624 -1.65 1.63 9.89
CA ILE A 624 -1.30 0.41 9.15
C ILE A 624 -2.57 -0.47 9.04
N PRO A 625 -2.98 -0.87 7.82
CA PRO A 625 -4.22 -1.63 7.63
C PRO A 625 -4.24 -2.96 8.38
N PRO A 626 -5.41 -3.42 8.86
CA PRO A 626 -5.58 -4.75 9.44
C PRO A 626 -4.99 -5.86 8.57
N GLY A 627 -4.31 -6.81 9.22
CA GLY A 627 -3.68 -7.96 8.59
C GLY A 627 -2.34 -7.68 7.90
N VAL A 628 -1.93 -6.42 7.70
CA VAL A 628 -0.60 -6.12 7.15
C VAL A 628 0.52 -6.56 8.09
N ILE A 629 0.31 -6.36 9.40
CA ILE A 629 1.19 -6.83 10.47
C ILE A 629 0.38 -7.80 11.33
N ASN A 630 0.96 -8.97 11.61
CA ASN A 630 0.42 -9.94 12.56
C ASN A 630 1.58 -10.43 13.44
N ILE A 631 1.37 -10.59 14.73
CA ILE A 631 2.38 -11.03 15.70
C ILE A 631 1.84 -12.21 16.49
N VAL A 632 2.51 -13.36 16.39
CA VAL A 632 2.12 -14.61 17.05
C VAL A 632 3.20 -15.07 18.04
N THR A 633 2.84 -15.14 19.31
CA THR A 633 3.74 -15.51 20.42
C THR A 633 3.77 -17.02 20.62
N GLY A 634 4.92 -17.58 21.02
CA GLY A 634 5.02 -18.99 21.39
C GLY A 634 6.32 -19.68 20.98
N SER A 635 6.34 -21.01 21.00
CA SER A 635 7.58 -21.78 20.82
C SER A 635 8.12 -21.75 19.39
N GLY A 636 9.45 -21.78 19.24
CA GLY A 636 10.10 -21.90 17.93
C GLY A 636 9.71 -23.17 17.20
N SER A 637 9.70 -24.30 17.92
CA SER A 637 9.42 -25.63 17.40
C SER A 637 7.99 -25.87 16.94
N LEU A 638 7.02 -25.08 17.39
CA LEU A 638 5.62 -25.17 16.95
C LEU A 638 5.26 -24.01 16.02
N VAL A 639 5.36 -22.77 16.52
CA VAL A 639 4.93 -21.57 15.78
C VAL A 639 5.87 -21.30 14.60
N GLY A 640 7.18 -21.42 14.83
CA GLY A 640 8.18 -21.24 13.77
C GLY A 640 8.03 -22.30 12.68
N ASN A 641 7.95 -23.57 13.05
CA ASN A 641 7.76 -24.67 12.08
C ASN A 641 6.44 -24.59 11.31
N ALA A 642 5.35 -24.19 11.96
CA ALA A 642 4.08 -23.95 11.27
C ALA A 642 4.21 -22.83 10.22
N LEU A 643 4.92 -21.75 10.57
CA LEU A 643 5.13 -20.61 9.68
C LEU A 643 6.06 -20.95 8.50
N THR A 644 7.19 -21.63 8.74
CA THR A 644 8.13 -22.03 7.68
C THR A 644 7.54 -23.08 6.76
N GLY A 645 6.66 -23.95 7.28
CA GLY A 645 5.95 -24.97 6.50
C GLY A 645 4.72 -24.46 5.73
N HIS A 646 4.23 -23.25 6.03
CA HIS A 646 2.94 -22.78 5.49
C HIS A 646 2.99 -22.56 3.96
N PRO A 647 1.98 -23.01 3.18
CA PRO A 647 1.98 -22.94 1.72
C PRO A 647 1.76 -21.52 1.15
N ASP A 648 1.09 -20.65 1.90
CA ASP A 648 0.81 -19.27 1.48
C ASP A 648 1.93 -18.26 1.82
N VAL A 649 2.89 -18.65 2.66
CA VAL A 649 4.06 -17.80 2.95
C VAL A 649 5.04 -17.92 1.78
N ARG A 650 5.56 -16.79 1.29
CA ARG A 650 6.44 -16.71 0.10
C ARG A 650 7.88 -16.39 0.41
N LYS A 651 8.16 -15.87 1.62
CA LYS A 651 9.52 -15.65 2.11
C LYS A 651 9.60 -15.83 3.62
N ILE A 652 10.69 -16.41 4.11
CA ILE A 652 11.08 -16.41 5.53
C ILE A 652 12.31 -15.51 5.73
N GLY A 653 12.22 -14.59 6.69
CA GLY A 653 13.38 -13.90 7.24
C GLY A 653 13.68 -14.47 8.61
N PHE A 654 14.83 -15.11 8.78
CA PHE A 654 15.22 -15.74 10.04
C PHE A 654 16.55 -15.18 10.54
N THR A 655 16.60 -14.85 11.82
CA THR A 655 17.85 -14.68 12.56
C THR A 655 17.84 -15.58 13.79
N GLY A 656 18.93 -16.31 14.02
CA GLY A 656 19.08 -17.22 15.15
C GLY A 656 20.30 -18.13 15.01
N SER A 657 20.32 -19.26 15.70
CA SER A 657 21.46 -20.19 15.61
C SER A 657 21.53 -20.91 14.27
N THR A 658 22.74 -21.33 13.88
CA THR A 658 22.99 -22.00 12.60
C THR A 658 22.21 -23.30 12.44
N GLU A 659 22.13 -24.13 13.49
CA GLU A 659 21.37 -25.38 13.48
C GLU A 659 19.87 -25.17 13.18
N ILE A 660 19.27 -24.17 13.80
CA ILE A 660 17.86 -23.83 13.57
C ILE A 660 17.70 -23.19 12.19
N GLY A 661 18.64 -22.36 11.75
CA GLY A 661 18.68 -21.79 10.40
C GLY A 661 18.67 -22.86 9.30
N ALA A 662 19.46 -23.92 9.47
CA ALA A 662 19.47 -25.07 8.56
C ALA A 662 18.09 -25.77 8.52
N THR A 663 17.46 -25.97 9.68
CA THR A 663 16.11 -26.55 9.78
C THR A 663 15.06 -25.67 9.09
N VAL A 664 15.15 -24.35 9.27
CA VAL A 664 14.27 -23.37 8.61
C VAL A 664 14.43 -23.43 7.10
N MET A 665 15.66 -23.44 6.59
CA MET A 665 15.95 -23.54 5.17
C MET A 665 15.42 -24.85 4.57
N GLU A 666 15.64 -25.97 5.25
CA GLU A 666 15.12 -27.28 4.86
C GLU A 666 13.58 -27.27 4.78
N SER A 667 12.91 -26.71 5.78
CA SER A 667 11.45 -26.57 5.81
C SER A 667 10.93 -25.70 4.65
N CYS A 668 11.62 -24.61 4.34
CA CYS A 668 11.29 -23.74 3.20
C CYS A 668 11.40 -24.50 1.86
N ALA A 669 12.48 -25.26 1.68
CA ALA A 669 12.70 -26.06 0.48
C ALA A 669 11.64 -27.17 0.32
N LYS A 670 11.34 -27.92 1.38
CA LYS A 670 10.37 -29.03 1.36
C LYS A 670 8.92 -28.61 1.17
N SER A 671 8.55 -27.41 1.63
CA SER A 671 7.15 -26.96 1.64
C SER A 671 6.68 -26.40 0.30
N ASN A 672 7.27 -25.29 -0.15
CA ASN A 672 6.83 -24.59 -1.37
C ASN A 672 7.94 -23.79 -2.07
N ILE A 673 9.22 -24.07 -1.76
CA ILE A 673 10.39 -23.37 -2.33
C ILE A 673 10.29 -21.85 -2.13
N LYS A 674 9.75 -21.44 -0.97
CA LYS A 674 9.72 -20.02 -0.58
C LYS A 674 11.15 -19.49 -0.43
N LYS A 675 11.34 -18.19 -0.71
CA LYS A 675 12.61 -17.51 -0.46
C LYS A 675 12.96 -17.57 1.02
N VAL A 676 14.25 -17.58 1.34
CA VAL A 676 14.73 -17.51 2.73
C VAL A 676 15.95 -16.60 2.79
N SER A 677 16.03 -15.79 3.84
CA SER A 677 17.24 -15.05 4.22
C SER A 677 17.61 -15.45 5.64
N LEU A 678 18.88 -15.78 5.86
CA LEU A 678 19.40 -16.35 7.10
C LEU A 678 20.54 -15.48 7.60
N GLU A 679 20.42 -14.95 8.81
CA GLU A 679 21.55 -14.38 9.53
C GLU A 679 21.77 -15.20 10.80
N LEU A 680 22.92 -15.88 10.84
CA LEU A 680 23.21 -16.96 11.77
C LEU A 680 24.44 -16.59 12.63
N GLY A 681 24.88 -17.52 13.48
CA GLY A 681 25.94 -17.26 14.47
C GLY A 681 27.24 -16.69 13.91
N GLY A 682 28.06 -16.15 14.81
CA GLY A 682 29.35 -15.56 14.50
C GLY A 682 30.47 -15.95 15.46
N LYS A 683 31.70 -16.05 14.95
CA LYS A 683 32.93 -16.10 15.75
C LYS A 683 33.92 -15.04 15.29
N SER A 684 33.43 -13.81 15.25
CA SER A 684 34.05 -12.67 14.58
C SER A 684 35.45 -12.36 15.14
N PRO A 685 36.51 -12.30 14.30
CA PRO A 685 37.85 -11.98 14.73
C PRO A 685 38.08 -10.47 14.83
N LEU A 686 38.84 -10.04 15.84
CA LEU A 686 39.34 -8.69 16.01
C LEU A 686 40.87 -8.71 16.12
N ILE A 687 41.58 -8.10 15.18
CA ILE A 687 43.04 -8.11 15.11
C ILE A 687 43.59 -6.76 15.57
N ILE A 688 44.50 -6.77 16.55
CA ILE A 688 45.13 -5.57 17.12
C ILE A 688 46.65 -5.60 16.86
N PHE A 689 47.13 -4.68 16.02
CA PHE A 689 48.55 -4.55 15.67
C PHE A 689 49.32 -3.67 16.65
N PRO A 690 50.67 -3.77 16.71
CA PRO A 690 51.51 -2.98 17.63
C PRO A 690 51.39 -1.47 17.44
N ASP A 691 51.15 -1.03 16.20
CA ASP A 691 51.04 0.38 15.82
C ASP A 691 49.66 0.99 16.13
N ALA A 692 48.72 0.21 16.66
CA ALA A 692 47.41 0.70 17.05
C ALA A 692 47.50 1.78 18.14
N ASP A 693 46.49 2.64 18.20
CA ASP A 693 46.28 3.47 19.38
C ASP A 693 45.82 2.58 20.54
N LEU A 694 46.74 2.27 21.45
CA LEU A 694 46.56 1.29 22.52
C LEU A 694 45.32 1.59 23.39
N GLU A 695 45.17 2.84 23.84
CA GLU A 695 44.06 3.25 24.71
C GLU A 695 42.71 3.15 23.98
N LYS A 696 42.68 3.60 22.72
CA LYS A 696 41.47 3.49 21.90
C LYS A 696 41.14 2.02 21.61
N ALA A 697 42.13 1.20 21.29
CA ALA A 697 41.97 -0.21 20.97
C ALA A 697 41.47 -1.01 22.18
N VAL A 698 41.95 -0.75 23.40
CA VAL A 698 41.42 -1.37 24.64
C VAL A 698 39.93 -1.08 24.80
N LYS A 699 39.53 0.19 24.75
CA LYS A 699 38.11 0.59 24.89
C LYS A 699 37.24 -0.02 23.81
N GLN A 700 37.72 -0.04 22.57
CA GLN A 700 36.98 -0.63 21.45
C GLN A 700 36.90 -2.15 21.52
N ALA A 701 37.94 -2.84 22.00
CA ALA A 701 37.90 -4.29 22.21
C ALA A 701 36.91 -4.66 23.33
N CYS A 702 36.92 -3.93 24.45
CA CYS A 702 35.89 -4.10 25.49
C CYS A 702 34.48 -3.83 24.93
N GLY A 703 34.29 -2.75 24.16
CA GLY A 703 33.03 -2.47 23.47
C GLY A 703 32.65 -3.54 22.43
N ALA A 704 33.62 -4.15 21.74
CA ALA A 704 33.38 -5.19 20.76
C ALA A 704 32.83 -6.48 21.38
N VAL A 705 33.14 -6.74 22.65
CA VAL A 705 32.75 -7.98 23.36
C VAL A 705 31.64 -7.76 24.37
N PHE A 706 31.72 -6.71 25.20
CA PHE A 706 30.83 -6.52 26.35
C PHE A 706 29.60 -5.67 26.04
N PHE A 707 29.52 -5.04 24.86
CA PHE A 707 28.34 -4.26 24.47
C PHE A 707 27.08 -5.13 24.44
N ASN A 708 25.98 -4.58 24.97
CA ASN A 708 24.74 -5.32 25.23
C ASN A 708 25.00 -6.65 25.94
N LYS A 709 25.89 -6.63 26.94
CA LYS A 709 26.30 -7.79 27.74
C LYS A 709 26.72 -9.02 26.92
N GLY A 710 27.27 -8.78 25.72
CA GLY A 710 27.82 -9.80 24.81
C GLY A 710 26.80 -10.58 23.99
N GLU A 711 25.51 -10.38 24.22
CA GLU A 711 24.44 -10.96 23.40
C GLU A 711 24.29 -10.12 22.11
N ASN A 712 25.23 -10.34 21.21
CA ASN A 712 25.37 -9.55 20.01
C ASN A 712 26.02 -10.41 18.92
N CYS A 713 25.32 -10.59 17.80
CA CYS A 713 25.77 -11.46 16.71
C CYS A 713 27.11 -11.03 16.12
N ILE A 714 27.41 -9.71 16.11
CA ILE A 714 28.69 -9.21 15.60
C ILE A 714 29.79 -9.13 16.65
N ALA A 715 29.55 -9.55 17.90
CA ALA A 715 30.56 -9.49 18.96
C ALA A 715 31.88 -10.11 18.54
N ALA A 716 33.00 -9.50 18.96
CA ALA A 716 34.34 -10.01 18.66
C ALA A 716 34.62 -11.27 19.48
N GLY A 717 34.20 -12.42 18.96
CA GLY A 717 34.34 -13.70 19.63
C GLY A 717 35.78 -14.20 19.75
N ARG A 718 36.73 -13.62 18.99
CA ARG A 718 38.18 -13.83 19.14
C ARG A 718 38.92 -12.49 19.02
N VAL A 719 39.88 -12.25 19.88
CA VAL A 719 40.75 -11.06 19.84
C VAL A 719 42.20 -11.52 19.67
N PHE A 720 42.79 -11.21 18.53
CA PHE A 720 44.19 -11.48 18.21
C PHE A 720 45.01 -10.25 18.54
N ILE A 721 46.00 -10.39 19.41
CA ILE A 721 46.85 -9.28 19.87
C ILE A 721 48.31 -9.58 19.51
N ALA A 722 48.99 -8.60 18.90
CA ALA A 722 50.40 -8.76 18.56
C ALA A 722 51.27 -8.95 19.81
N LYS A 723 52.27 -9.85 19.73
CA LYS A 723 53.08 -10.29 20.87
C LYS A 723 53.74 -9.15 21.62
N SER A 724 54.28 -8.13 20.93
CA SER A 724 54.98 -7.02 21.60
C SER A 724 54.10 -6.16 22.52
N ILE A 725 52.79 -6.14 22.30
CA ILE A 725 51.83 -5.35 23.09
C ILE A 725 50.91 -6.22 23.97
N HIS A 726 50.98 -7.55 23.83
CA HIS A 726 50.02 -8.49 24.43
C HIS A 726 49.82 -8.29 25.94
N ASP A 727 50.87 -8.40 26.74
CA ASP A 727 50.74 -8.42 28.20
C ASP A 727 50.23 -7.08 28.76
N ASP A 728 50.70 -5.96 28.19
CA ASP A 728 50.27 -4.63 28.61
C ASP A 728 48.84 -4.34 28.15
N PHE A 729 48.44 -4.85 26.98
CA PHE A 729 47.06 -4.77 26.51
C PHE A 729 46.12 -5.59 27.41
N VAL A 730 46.47 -6.84 27.75
CA VAL A 730 45.67 -7.69 28.64
C VAL A 730 45.50 -7.05 30.02
N LYS A 731 46.57 -6.48 30.61
CA LYS A 731 46.46 -5.73 31.89
C LYS A 731 45.45 -4.58 31.80
N LYS A 732 45.49 -3.82 30.71
CA LYS A 732 44.56 -2.69 30.48
C LYS A 732 43.13 -3.17 30.25
N LEU A 733 42.93 -4.26 29.50
CA LEU A 733 41.62 -4.88 29.33
C LEU A 733 41.01 -5.33 30.66
N VAL A 734 41.80 -5.95 31.53
CA VAL A 734 41.35 -6.38 32.86
C VAL A 734 40.95 -5.17 33.73
N ALA A 735 41.74 -4.09 33.68
CA ALA A 735 41.40 -2.86 34.40
C ALA A 735 40.10 -2.23 33.88
N GLU A 736 39.93 -2.14 32.55
CA GLU A 736 38.73 -1.62 31.92
C GLU A 736 37.50 -2.48 32.26
N ALA A 737 37.61 -3.81 32.13
CA ALA A 737 36.53 -4.76 32.44
C ALA A 737 36.04 -4.65 33.90
N LYS A 738 36.95 -4.44 34.85
CA LYS A 738 36.60 -4.24 36.28
C LYS A 738 35.93 -2.89 36.57
N SER A 739 35.99 -1.94 35.65
CA SER A 739 35.38 -0.62 35.83
C SER A 739 33.87 -0.61 35.51
N TYR A 740 33.35 -1.63 34.82
CA TYR A 740 31.94 -1.73 34.47
C TYR A 740 31.06 -1.89 35.72
N VAL A 741 30.10 -0.98 35.89
CA VAL A 741 29.08 -1.07 36.93
C VAL A 741 28.04 -2.11 36.51
N ILE A 742 27.94 -3.19 37.29
CA ILE A 742 27.00 -4.29 37.07
C ILE A 742 25.78 -4.12 37.98
N GLY A 743 24.59 -3.99 37.42
CA GLY A 743 23.40 -3.67 38.20
C GLY A 743 22.09 -3.77 37.45
N ASP A 744 21.04 -3.31 38.12
CA ASP A 744 19.69 -3.22 37.56
C ASP A 744 19.76 -2.44 36.23
N PRO A 745 19.20 -2.96 35.12
CA PRO A 745 19.21 -2.27 33.84
C PRO A 745 18.51 -0.90 33.87
N LEU A 746 17.63 -0.64 34.84
CA LEU A 746 16.94 0.65 35.00
C LEU A 746 17.76 1.67 35.79
N ASP A 747 18.80 1.26 36.53
CA ASP A 747 19.72 2.20 37.17
C ASP A 747 20.58 2.90 36.11
N ARG A 748 20.60 4.23 36.12
CA ARG A 748 21.32 5.05 35.14
C ARG A 748 22.84 4.92 35.23
N SER A 749 23.36 4.44 36.36
CA SER A 749 24.79 4.17 36.56
C SER A 749 25.23 2.80 36.00
N THR A 750 24.29 1.89 35.74
CA THR A 750 24.59 0.56 35.21
C THR A 750 25.19 0.66 33.81
N ALA A 751 26.31 -0.04 33.61
CA ALA A 751 26.96 -0.21 32.30
C ALA A 751 26.83 -1.65 31.77
N HIS A 752 26.54 -2.61 32.65
CA HIS A 752 26.42 -4.03 32.32
C HIS A 752 25.22 -4.68 33.04
N GLY A 753 24.22 -5.10 32.25
CA GLY A 753 22.97 -5.68 32.75
C GLY A 753 23.03 -7.21 32.93
N PRO A 754 21.90 -7.84 33.30
CA PRO A 754 21.78 -9.29 33.37
C PRO A 754 21.77 -9.91 31.96
N GLN A 755 22.07 -11.20 31.88
CA GLN A 755 21.83 -12.01 30.68
C GLN A 755 20.33 -12.25 30.51
N ASN A 756 19.89 -12.45 29.28
CA ASN A 756 18.48 -12.41 28.88
C ASN A 756 17.60 -13.47 29.55
N HIS A 757 18.06 -14.72 29.65
CA HIS A 757 17.26 -15.80 30.24
C HIS A 757 18.15 -16.91 30.81
N LYS A 758 17.58 -17.69 31.74
CA LYS A 758 18.32 -18.65 32.57
C LYS A 758 19.10 -19.69 31.76
N ALA A 759 18.48 -20.24 30.72
CA ALA A 759 19.13 -21.25 29.88
C ALA A 759 20.37 -20.70 29.15
N HIS A 760 20.37 -19.41 28.77
CA HIS A 760 21.55 -18.77 28.19
C HIS A 760 22.65 -18.56 29.23
N LEU A 761 22.31 -18.07 30.43
CA LEU A 761 23.28 -17.93 31.52
C LEU A 761 23.98 -19.26 31.85
N ASP A 762 23.22 -20.35 31.90
CA ASP A 762 23.77 -21.69 32.18
C ASP A 762 24.76 -22.13 31.09
N LYS A 763 24.45 -21.86 29.82
CA LYS A 763 25.36 -22.11 28.70
C LYS A 763 26.66 -21.29 28.81
N LEU A 764 26.60 -20.04 29.29
CA LEU A 764 27.82 -19.24 29.48
C LEU A 764 28.73 -19.80 30.58
N VAL A 765 28.14 -20.30 31.67
CA VAL A 765 28.90 -20.98 32.73
C VAL A 765 29.56 -22.25 32.17
N GLU A 766 28.82 -23.07 31.43
CA GLU A 766 29.36 -24.27 30.78
C GLU A 766 30.46 -23.93 29.75
N TYR A 767 30.26 -22.87 28.96
CA TYR A 767 31.23 -22.41 27.96
C TYR A 767 32.60 -22.12 28.59
N VAL A 768 32.63 -21.37 29.70
CA VAL A 768 33.88 -21.07 30.41
C VAL A 768 34.50 -22.35 30.99
N GLN A 769 33.70 -23.26 31.53
CA GLN A 769 34.20 -24.53 32.06
C GLN A 769 34.89 -25.38 30.97
N ASN A 770 34.30 -25.44 29.77
CA ASN A 770 34.90 -26.15 28.64
C ASN A 770 36.17 -25.45 28.15
N ALA A 771 36.17 -24.11 28.02
CA ALA A 771 37.35 -23.36 27.62
C ALA A 771 38.55 -23.57 28.57
N VAL A 772 38.30 -23.56 29.88
CA VAL A 772 39.34 -23.79 30.91
C VAL A 772 39.81 -25.23 30.92
N ARG A 773 38.91 -26.20 30.68
CA ARG A 773 39.29 -27.61 30.51
C ARG A 773 40.27 -27.79 29.34
N ASP A 774 40.10 -26.99 28.30
CA ASP A 774 40.96 -26.95 27.11
C ASP A 774 42.18 -26.02 27.27
N GLY A 775 42.51 -25.60 28.50
CA GLY A 775 43.75 -24.87 28.79
C GLY A 775 43.67 -23.34 28.77
N ALA A 776 42.48 -22.76 28.58
CA ALA A 776 42.30 -21.31 28.69
C ALA A 776 42.52 -20.84 30.13
N LYS A 777 43.10 -19.64 30.28
CA LYS A 777 43.32 -19.00 31.58
C LYS A 777 42.27 -17.91 31.79
N ILE A 778 41.62 -17.91 32.96
CA ILE A 778 40.72 -16.83 33.37
C ILE A 778 41.57 -15.66 33.91
N GLU A 779 41.49 -14.49 33.26
CA GLU A 779 42.12 -13.25 33.75
C GLU A 779 41.17 -12.45 34.66
N VAL A 780 39.86 -12.48 34.37
CA VAL A 780 38.80 -11.89 35.18
C VAL A 780 37.45 -12.54 34.85
N GLY A 781 36.52 -12.55 35.81
CA GLY A 781 35.15 -13.06 35.62
C GLY A 781 35.08 -14.58 35.64
N GLY A 782 34.28 -15.16 34.75
CA GLY A 782 34.21 -16.61 34.51
C GLY A 782 33.12 -17.38 35.25
N SER A 783 32.32 -16.73 36.10
CA SER A 783 31.24 -17.36 36.85
C SER A 783 30.04 -16.42 37.04
N ARG A 784 28.83 -16.99 37.19
CA ARG A 784 27.63 -16.25 37.61
C ARG A 784 27.91 -15.44 38.88
N LEU A 785 27.37 -14.22 38.96
CA LEU A 785 27.41 -13.44 40.20
C LEU A 785 26.44 -14.00 41.25
N ASP A 786 26.88 -14.05 42.51
CA ASP A 786 26.05 -14.46 43.64
C ASP A 786 25.10 -13.33 44.08
N ARG A 787 24.05 -13.11 43.30
CA ARG A 787 22.99 -12.11 43.51
C ARG A 787 21.69 -12.52 42.82
N GLU A 788 20.57 -11.91 43.22
CA GLU A 788 19.29 -12.04 42.49
C GLU A 788 19.47 -11.58 41.05
N GLY A 789 18.86 -12.30 40.10
CA GLY A 789 18.95 -12.02 38.68
C GLY A 789 20.01 -12.85 37.95
N LEU A 790 19.99 -12.71 36.63
CA LEU A 790 20.76 -13.56 35.71
C LEU A 790 22.09 -12.91 35.31
N TYR A 791 22.88 -12.46 36.29
CA TYR A 791 24.10 -11.69 36.02
C TYR A 791 25.33 -12.57 35.76
N PHE A 792 25.98 -12.33 34.62
CA PHE A 792 27.29 -12.88 34.27
C PHE A 792 28.28 -11.73 34.07
N PRO A 793 29.40 -11.66 34.80
CA PRO A 793 30.32 -10.54 34.73
C PRO A 793 31.13 -10.55 33.42
N PRO A 794 31.64 -9.38 32.97
CA PRO A 794 32.65 -9.33 31.92
C PRO A 794 33.80 -10.30 32.21
N THR A 795 34.07 -11.18 31.26
CA THR A 795 35.02 -12.28 31.40
C THR A 795 36.10 -12.17 30.34
N ILE A 796 37.36 -12.31 30.75
CA ILE A 796 38.50 -12.34 29.82
C ILE A 796 39.22 -13.66 30.00
N LEU A 797 39.34 -14.39 28.89
CA LEU A 797 40.08 -15.63 28.78
C LEU A 797 41.31 -15.39 27.91
N SER A 798 42.49 -15.77 28.40
CA SER A 798 43.76 -15.73 27.68
C SER A 798 44.32 -17.14 27.48
N ASN A 799 45.47 -17.25 26.83
CA ASN A 799 46.09 -18.54 26.50
C ASN A 799 45.17 -19.45 25.68
N ILE A 800 44.47 -18.86 24.70
CA ILE A 800 43.61 -19.59 23.77
C ILE A 800 44.41 -19.89 22.50
N ASP A 801 44.69 -21.18 22.28
CA ASP A 801 45.15 -21.68 20.99
C ASP A 801 43.97 -21.89 20.03
N ASP A 802 44.27 -22.18 18.77
CA ASP A 802 43.26 -22.27 17.71
C ASP A 802 42.37 -23.53 17.85
N GLU A 803 42.76 -24.52 18.66
CA GLU A 803 42.03 -25.79 18.88
C GLU A 803 41.14 -25.75 20.13
N ASN A 804 41.35 -24.80 21.03
CA ASN A 804 40.53 -24.60 22.21
C ASN A 804 39.05 -24.40 21.83
N PHE A 805 38.13 -25.02 22.58
CA PHE A 805 36.69 -24.86 22.41
C PHE A 805 36.25 -23.39 22.22
N ALA A 806 36.81 -22.47 23.01
CA ALA A 806 36.48 -21.05 22.95
C ALA A 806 37.03 -20.32 21.72
N ALA A 807 37.94 -20.91 20.94
CA ALA A 807 38.36 -20.37 19.65
C ALA A 807 37.35 -20.70 18.54
N ARG A 808 36.55 -21.77 18.70
CA ARG A 808 35.65 -22.28 17.65
C ARG A 808 34.19 -21.91 17.90
N GLU A 809 33.73 -22.04 19.14
CA GLU A 809 32.31 -21.89 19.49
C GLU A 809 31.92 -20.45 19.83
N GLU A 810 30.71 -20.07 19.43
CA GLU A 810 30.09 -18.79 19.79
C GLU A 810 29.58 -18.83 21.24
N SER A 811 30.02 -17.89 22.09
CA SER A 811 29.53 -17.79 23.47
C SER A 811 28.19 -17.06 23.53
N PHE A 812 28.04 -16.01 22.71
CA PHE A 812 26.94 -15.05 22.71
C PHE A 812 26.73 -14.35 24.07
N GLY A 813 27.81 -14.25 24.87
CA GLY A 813 27.84 -13.54 26.15
C GLY A 813 29.14 -12.76 26.33
N PRO A 814 29.36 -12.12 27.49
CA PRO A 814 30.41 -11.12 27.65
C PRO A 814 31.77 -11.78 27.95
N ILE A 815 32.25 -12.62 27.03
CA ILE A 815 33.47 -13.44 27.17
C ILE A 815 34.44 -13.08 26.04
N MET A 816 35.55 -12.43 26.40
CA MET A 816 36.63 -12.07 25.49
C MET A 816 37.65 -13.22 25.42
N CYS A 817 37.89 -13.73 24.22
CA CYS A 817 38.82 -14.84 23.99
C CYS A 817 40.09 -14.31 23.31
N ILE A 818 41.22 -14.35 24.01
CA ILE A 818 42.47 -13.70 23.57
C ILE A 818 43.50 -14.74 23.10
N SER A 819 44.01 -14.51 21.89
CA SER A 819 45.14 -15.23 21.29
C SER A 819 46.23 -14.22 20.90
N SER A 820 47.50 -14.65 20.91
CA SER A 820 48.61 -13.84 20.42
C SER A 820 49.00 -14.19 18.98
N PHE A 821 49.65 -13.26 18.27
CA PHE A 821 50.25 -13.49 16.95
C PHE A 821 51.57 -12.72 16.80
N ASP A 822 52.45 -13.16 15.90
CA ASP A 822 53.73 -12.49 15.64
C ASP A 822 53.53 -11.14 14.93
N ASP A 823 54.18 -10.10 15.43
CA ASP A 823 53.95 -8.69 15.04
C ASP A 823 53.94 -8.43 13.53
N ASP A 824 54.84 -9.08 12.79
CA ASP A 824 55.04 -8.91 11.35
C ASP A 824 54.32 -9.97 10.50
N ASP A 825 53.71 -11.00 11.11
CA ASP A 825 53.09 -12.11 10.39
C ASP A 825 51.59 -11.88 10.13
N VAL A 826 51.32 -10.92 9.23
CA VAL A 826 49.97 -10.57 8.80
C VAL A 826 49.24 -11.76 8.15
N GLU A 827 49.97 -12.62 7.44
CA GLU A 827 49.37 -13.73 6.70
C GLU A 827 48.96 -14.87 7.63
N ASP A 828 49.76 -15.22 8.64
CA ASP A 828 49.36 -16.22 9.63
C ASP A 828 48.14 -15.75 10.45
N VAL A 829 48.13 -14.50 10.94
CA VAL A 829 46.98 -14.01 11.70
C VAL A 829 45.71 -13.94 10.84
N LEU A 830 45.82 -13.62 9.55
CA LEU A 830 44.70 -13.69 8.61
C LEU A 830 44.20 -15.13 8.42
N ARG A 831 45.12 -16.09 8.23
CA ARG A 831 44.78 -17.51 8.13
C ARG A 831 44.00 -17.97 9.36
N ARG A 832 44.47 -17.65 10.56
CA ARG A 832 43.83 -18.01 11.84
C ARG A 832 42.50 -17.30 12.08
N ALA A 833 42.43 -16.01 11.76
CA ALA A 833 41.21 -15.22 11.83
C ALA A 833 40.12 -15.76 10.89
N ASN A 834 40.50 -16.30 9.73
CA ASN A 834 39.60 -16.92 8.77
C ASN A 834 39.32 -18.40 9.02
N ASP A 835 40.08 -19.04 9.91
CA ASP A 835 39.89 -20.43 10.35
C ASP A 835 38.69 -20.54 11.30
N THR A 836 37.52 -20.41 10.70
CA THR A 836 36.20 -20.57 11.30
C THR A 836 35.18 -20.78 10.17
N GLU A 837 34.15 -21.58 10.44
CA GLU A 837 33.02 -21.79 9.53
C GLU A 837 32.11 -20.55 9.43
N PHE A 838 32.25 -19.61 10.37
CA PHE A 838 31.49 -18.37 10.39
C PHE A 838 32.14 -17.25 9.56
N GLY A 839 31.34 -16.23 9.22
CA GLY A 839 31.78 -15.10 8.41
C GLY A 839 30.88 -13.88 8.54
N LEU A 840 30.46 -13.55 9.78
CA LEU A 840 29.50 -12.47 10.01
C LEU A 840 30.16 -11.08 10.04
N ALA A 841 31.03 -10.84 11.02
CA ALA A 841 31.79 -9.60 11.16
C ALA A 841 33.28 -9.88 11.41
N ALA A 842 34.11 -8.85 11.29
CA ALA A 842 35.51 -8.85 11.68
C ALA A 842 35.98 -7.42 11.97
N GLY A 843 37.15 -7.25 12.58
CA GLY A 843 37.74 -5.94 12.79
C GLY A 843 39.26 -5.93 12.84
N VAL A 844 39.85 -4.77 12.54
CA VAL A 844 41.30 -4.54 12.60
C VAL A 844 41.61 -3.17 13.19
N PHE A 845 42.61 -3.12 14.07
CA PHE A 845 43.15 -1.90 14.66
C PHE A 845 44.62 -1.75 14.29
N THR A 846 44.92 -0.69 13.54
CA THR A 846 46.26 -0.32 13.08
C THR A 846 46.25 1.13 12.58
N LYS A 847 47.36 1.86 12.76
CA LYS A 847 47.54 3.19 12.17
C LYS A 847 48.02 3.14 10.71
N ASP A 848 48.46 1.98 10.25
CA ASP A 848 48.98 1.76 8.91
C ASP A 848 47.83 1.51 7.91
N ALA A 849 47.72 2.40 6.92
CA ALA A 849 46.68 2.32 5.90
C ALA A 849 46.85 1.14 4.95
N SER A 850 48.08 0.75 4.62
CA SER A 850 48.34 -0.41 3.76
C SER A 850 47.97 -1.69 4.47
N LYS A 851 48.32 -1.78 5.77
CA LYS A 851 47.97 -2.92 6.61
C LYS A 851 46.47 -3.04 6.82
N SER A 852 45.77 -1.93 7.09
CA SER A 852 44.32 -1.94 7.31
C SER A 852 43.55 -2.41 6.07
N LEU A 853 43.90 -1.92 4.88
CA LEU A 853 43.26 -2.34 3.63
C LEU A 853 43.57 -3.79 3.29
N ARG A 854 44.83 -4.22 3.39
CA ARG A 854 45.22 -5.63 3.14
C ARG A 854 44.48 -6.59 4.06
N VAL A 855 44.41 -6.27 5.35
CA VAL A 855 43.70 -7.12 6.33
C VAL A 855 42.20 -7.09 6.07
N ALA A 856 41.62 -5.94 5.74
CA ALA A 856 40.20 -5.84 5.45
C ALA A 856 39.79 -6.64 4.19
N GLU A 857 40.61 -6.63 3.14
CA GLU A 857 40.41 -7.45 1.95
C GLU A 857 40.63 -8.94 2.22
N GLY A 858 41.56 -9.28 3.11
CA GLY A 858 41.89 -10.67 3.45
C GLY A 858 40.88 -11.36 4.39
N LEU A 859 40.06 -10.61 5.13
CA LEU A 859 39.08 -11.16 6.07
C LEU A 859 37.81 -11.66 5.37
N HIS A 860 37.44 -12.92 5.59
CA HIS A 860 36.25 -13.55 5.00
C HIS A 860 35.00 -13.33 5.88
N ALA A 861 34.55 -12.07 5.98
CA ALA A 861 33.37 -11.68 6.76
C ALA A 861 32.47 -10.70 6.01
N GLY A 862 31.17 -10.72 6.33
CA GLY A 862 30.17 -9.83 5.71
C GLY A 862 30.32 -8.35 6.05
N THR A 863 31.00 -8.03 7.16
CA THR A 863 31.35 -6.67 7.57
C THR A 863 32.75 -6.64 8.17
N VAL A 864 33.58 -5.69 7.79
CA VAL A 864 34.90 -5.46 8.40
C VAL A 864 34.98 -4.04 8.96
N PHE A 865 35.28 -3.92 10.25
CA PHE A 865 35.48 -2.64 10.93
C PHE A 865 36.96 -2.28 11.03
N VAL A 866 37.33 -1.04 10.69
CA VAL A 866 38.71 -0.54 10.79
C VAL A 866 38.78 0.55 11.83
N ASN A 867 39.60 0.36 12.88
CA ASN A 867 39.80 1.31 13.99
C ASN A 867 38.51 1.75 14.73
N THR A 868 37.49 0.90 14.65
CA THR A 868 36.19 1.01 15.32
C THR A 868 35.61 -0.41 15.42
N TYR A 869 34.55 -0.59 16.20
CA TYR A 869 33.75 -1.82 16.21
C TYR A 869 32.30 -1.49 16.58
N GLN A 870 31.36 -2.42 16.37
CA GLN A 870 29.91 -2.22 16.61
C GLN A 870 29.27 -1.08 15.81
N LYS A 871 29.97 -0.51 14.82
CA LYS A 871 29.49 0.67 14.09
C LYS A 871 28.62 0.27 12.90
N THR A 872 27.44 -0.26 13.20
CA THR A 872 26.38 -0.44 12.21
C THR A 872 25.72 0.89 11.86
N ASP A 873 24.99 0.88 10.75
CA ASP A 873 24.21 2.00 10.27
C ASP A 873 23.04 1.49 9.44
N VAL A 874 21.89 2.16 9.52
CA VAL A 874 20.67 1.73 8.82
C VAL A 874 20.83 1.74 7.29
N ALA A 875 21.79 2.50 6.77
CA ALA A 875 22.11 2.54 5.35
C ALA A 875 23.19 1.53 4.93
N ALA A 876 23.91 0.92 5.86
CA ALA A 876 24.96 -0.05 5.57
C ALA A 876 24.38 -1.48 5.60
N PRO A 877 24.49 -2.27 4.52
CA PRO A 877 23.93 -3.62 4.47
C PRO A 877 24.66 -4.54 5.45
N PHE A 878 23.91 -5.38 6.15
CA PHE A 878 24.43 -6.30 7.15
C PHE A 878 23.95 -7.72 6.90
N GLY A 879 24.86 -8.69 6.98
CA GLY A 879 24.56 -10.12 6.86
C GLY A 879 25.83 -10.91 6.56
N GLY A 880 25.85 -12.20 6.89
CA GLY A 880 27.06 -13.01 6.91
C GLY A 880 27.46 -13.64 5.58
N PHE A 881 28.63 -14.29 5.62
CA PHE A 881 29.14 -15.27 4.65
C PHE A 881 29.23 -16.65 5.30
N LYS A 882 29.57 -17.68 4.52
CA LYS A 882 29.79 -19.06 4.98
C LYS A 882 28.59 -19.59 5.80
N GLN A 883 28.82 -20.19 6.97
CA GLN A 883 27.75 -20.71 7.83
C GLN A 883 27.04 -19.63 8.68
N SER A 884 27.45 -18.35 8.58
CA SER A 884 26.70 -17.23 9.14
C SER A 884 25.48 -16.84 8.29
N GLY A 885 25.23 -17.56 7.20
CA GLY A 885 24.04 -17.43 6.36
C GLY A 885 24.23 -16.52 5.16
N PHE A 886 23.13 -15.97 4.66
CA PHE A 886 23.06 -15.17 3.42
C PHE A 886 21.80 -14.29 3.39
N GLY A 887 21.85 -13.27 2.52
CA GLY A 887 20.88 -12.17 2.49
C GLY A 887 21.33 -11.03 3.40
N LYS A 888 20.71 -9.85 3.22
CA LYS A 888 21.07 -8.65 3.98
C LYS A 888 19.85 -8.05 4.68
N ASP A 889 20.07 -7.58 5.89
CA ASP A 889 19.23 -6.58 6.57
C ASP A 889 19.88 -5.20 6.41
N MET A 890 19.10 -4.14 6.61
CA MET A 890 19.52 -2.74 6.43
C MET A 890 19.98 -2.41 4.99
N GLY A 891 20.25 -1.13 4.73
CA GLY A 891 20.67 -0.63 3.41
C GLY A 891 19.65 -0.86 2.30
N GLU A 892 20.01 -0.45 1.08
CA GLU A 892 19.19 -0.70 -0.11
C GLU A 892 19.11 -2.20 -0.41
N GLU A 893 20.19 -2.96 -0.14
CA GLU A 893 20.28 -4.38 -0.48
C GLU A 893 19.18 -5.23 0.17
N ALA A 894 18.78 -4.91 1.40
CA ALA A 894 17.70 -5.63 2.08
C ALA A 894 16.37 -5.61 1.30
N LEU A 895 16.09 -4.56 0.53
CA LEU A 895 14.87 -4.49 -0.29
C LEU A 895 14.81 -5.63 -1.31
N ASN A 896 15.97 -6.11 -1.81
CA ASN A 896 16.03 -7.20 -2.78
C ASN A 896 15.51 -8.53 -2.21
N GLU A 897 15.65 -8.73 -0.90
CA GLU A 897 15.16 -9.92 -0.18
C GLU A 897 13.64 -9.95 -0.06
N TYR A 898 12.98 -8.82 -0.29
CA TYR A 898 11.54 -8.62 -0.16
C TYR A 898 10.86 -8.24 -1.48
N LEU A 899 11.61 -8.25 -2.59
CA LEU A 899 11.14 -7.96 -3.93
C LEU A 899 11.38 -9.15 -4.89
N GLN A 900 10.65 -9.17 -5.99
CA GLN A 900 10.84 -10.03 -7.15
C GLN A 900 10.84 -9.19 -8.42
N THR A 901 11.57 -9.65 -9.44
CA THR A 901 11.71 -8.95 -10.71
C THR A 901 10.83 -9.61 -11.75
N LYS A 902 9.94 -8.83 -12.37
CA LYS A 902 9.15 -9.25 -13.53
C LYS A 902 9.69 -8.55 -14.77
N THR A 903 10.08 -9.31 -15.78
CA THR A 903 10.49 -8.77 -17.09
C THR A 903 9.29 -8.72 -18.02
N ILE A 904 9.07 -7.57 -18.65
CA ILE A 904 8.03 -7.35 -19.66
C ILE A 904 8.74 -7.01 -20.97
N THR A 905 8.48 -7.78 -22.02
CA THR A 905 9.00 -7.54 -23.37
C THR A 905 7.83 -7.32 -24.31
N ILE A 906 7.89 -6.23 -25.07
CA ILE A 906 6.86 -5.81 -26.02
C ILE A 906 7.52 -5.70 -27.39
N GLU A 907 6.96 -6.34 -28.41
CA GLU A 907 7.31 -6.11 -29.81
C GLU A 907 6.37 -5.05 -30.39
N TYR A 908 6.91 -4.10 -31.17
CA TYR A 908 6.15 -3.00 -31.77
C TYR A 908 6.74 -2.49 -33.08
#